data_AF-A0A1G3R8B8-F1
#
_entry.id   AF-A0A1G3R8B8-F1
#
_cell.length_a   1.000
_cell.length_b   1.000
_cell.length_c   1.000
_cell.angle_alpha   90.00
_cell.angle_beta   90.00
_cell.angle_gamma   90.00
#
_symmetry.space_group_name_H-M   'P 1'
#
loop_
_entity.id
_entity.type
_entity.pdbx_description
1 polymer ?
#
loop_
_entity_poly.entity_id
_entity_poly.type
_entity_poly.pdbx_seq_one_letter_code
_entity_poly.pdbx_strand_id
1 'polypeptide(L)'
;MKGRFEVMNTKARLLFIATAAVLLLGGVQVLSAIPVYTLESSISIAPSSIPIPESGTIVVGMNRLKLTTNFSGGETFLDRAVVQLISTGGFNVNDIQSIKVWYEHNGGNTIFDNGASIDDHLVGSGTTFSPNPVTINLDQVITLIGGNSSVYLYVGVELKSTAATSDVSIGVQVTSLITDKQTLTPPLHGIQKPLDKYRVALTATNIAPVVPPDPEVKQGESVKVLKLVLDPDDPNNSAAVLLESITLHSTGSSDSDLNSGGVVLYEDTNENGTYDTGVDSQITSATLGAVTPAYATLTPATAVTLPPTGKTFFIVVNISLTATVDNVIQLQIDNPSTDITFSDAYADGVSGGDYAYVLPSREYVQEGYLLGITAVPSPNTPLITIKFQDIDMPPVVTSIVPGNNATNVDRTATVVAIFSKPMIVSTVITNFKLFAGATEVPSSVSLAADNVTATLTPSADLEWGMTYTATVYGNGSSGVQDSVDNLFMTANKVWNFSTPPAIHPVVLSTIPMNSVIEVSRTTIVTATFSKDMVAASVQANFKLHDGTSFVGGSVSYDAPTRTATFTQTTPPLEWGTVYTASIDTGAVDTDGLNLEAKYSWTFTTTAAVYPIIVSRNPAHGAIEVDPADPLTATFSKDMDGTTINTTNCLLFKDNNSNNLYDAGDTLIARTATLSSPRVMTIDPSANLDWNTYYTIKVSTAVKDTEGLFLQSDSYWFFMTKVLRYPAVLGYSPADGAVAVARSASITVAFSKDMDDTTVNTSTFLVEDGGGTPVTGVVSFDHDTFTATFDPVSDLTYATYNVTVKGDVTGMQDTIGQPLAADVTWSFTTRPSLSEPVAANNRIQPGVNDRTMIFIPQPPAEAGGADARVTVQVFTPTGKKVATLVNARRYSDLEPELPLLWYGVNGRSEDLGPGLYFIRISATKWVRTLKVMVVR
;
A
#
# COMPACT_ATOMS: atom_id res chain seq x y z
N MET A 1 -10.91 27.41 -14.75
CA MET A 1 -10.89 28.15 -13.47
C MET A 1 -9.44 28.31 -13.02
N LYS A 2 -9.09 29.36 -12.27
CA LYS A 2 -7.81 29.43 -11.52
C LYS A 2 -8.07 28.86 -10.12
N GLY A 3 -7.25 27.93 -9.64
CA GLY A 3 -7.47 27.32 -8.32
C GLY A 3 -6.36 26.34 -7.93
N ARG A 4 -5.59 26.70 -6.91
CA ARG A 4 -4.43 25.99 -6.36
C ARG A 4 -4.71 24.52 -6.03
N PHE A 5 -3.74 23.66 -6.32
CA PHE A 5 -3.25 22.68 -5.33
C PHE A 5 -1.73 22.81 -5.27
N GLU A 6 -1.21 22.96 -4.06
CA GLU A 6 0.22 23.06 -3.76
C GLU A 6 0.46 22.31 -2.43
N VAL A 7 1.72 22.05 -2.08
CA VAL A 7 2.15 21.22 -0.93
C VAL A 7 1.85 19.72 -1.08
N MET A 8 2.75 19.00 -1.76
CA MET A 8 3.13 17.66 -1.32
C MET A 8 4.61 17.36 -1.64
N ASN A 9 5.18 16.37 -0.95
CA ASN A 9 6.59 16.37 -0.53
C ASN A 9 7.63 15.94 -1.59
N THR A 10 8.85 16.43 -1.46
CA THR A 10 9.92 16.39 -2.47
C THR A 10 10.66 15.04 -2.50
N LYS A 11 10.04 13.97 -3.02
CA LYS A 11 10.71 12.66 -3.23
C LYS A 11 10.45 11.90 -4.54
N ALA A 12 9.71 12.49 -5.49
CA ALA A 12 9.30 11.82 -6.75
C ALA A 12 9.93 12.41 -8.03
N ARG A 13 11.15 13.00 -7.96
CA ARG A 13 11.69 13.85 -9.04
C ARG A 13 12.70 13.20 -10.01
N LEU A 14 12.80 11.86 -10.03
CA LEU A 14 13.80 11.13 -10.84
C LEU A 14 13.25 10.04 -11.79
N LEU A 15 11.92 9.87 -11.88
CA LEU A 15 11.30 8.80 -12.71
C LEU A 15 10.29 9.32 -13.76
N PHE A 16 10.37 10.61 -14.11
CA PHE A 16 9.49 11.23 -15.13
C PHE A 16 10.26 12.06 -16.18
N ILE A 17 11.56 11.80 -16.35
CA ILE A 17 12.38 12.34 -17.45
C ILE A 17 12.88 11.18 -18.33
N ALA A 18 11.92 10.57 -19.03
CA ALA A 18 12.17 9.55 -20.05
C ALA A 18 11.10 9.60 -21.15
N THR A 19 9.82 9.75 -20.75
CA THR A 19 8.63 9.67 -21.62
C THR A 19 8.33 10.91 -22.48
N ALA A 20 9.31 11.81 -22.66
CA ALA A 20 9.09 13.14 -23.26
C ALA A 20 10.14 13.55 -24.32
N ALA A 21 10.85 12.58 -24.92
CA ALA A 21 11.93 12.83 -25.90
C ALA A 21 11.68 12.27 -27.31
N VAL A 22 10.54 11.61 -27.56
CA VAL A 22 10.29 10.82 -28.80
C VAL A 22 9.25 11.48 -29.74
N LEU A 23 8.71 12.65 -29.39
CA LEU A 23 7.60 13.28 -30.13
C LEU A 23 7.94 14.64 -30.75
N LEU A 24 9.10 14.78 -31.42
CA LEU A 24 9.37 15.89 -32.36
C LEU A 24 10.65 15.69 -33.22
N LEU A 25 10.72 14.60 -33.99
CA LEU A 25 11.64 14.48 -35.15
C LEU A 25 11.05 13.52 -36.18
N GLY A 26 11.07 13.92 -37.46
CA GLY A 26 10.37 13.24 -38.55
C GLY A 26 11.07 11.97 -39.04
N GLY A 27 11.02 10.90 -38.26
CA GLY A 27 11.35 9.54 -38.71
C GLY A 27 10.08 8.77 -39.05
N VAL A 28 10.04 8.10 -40.21
CA VAL A 28 9.06 7.03 -40.44
C VAL A 28 9.47 5.85 -39.57
N GLN A 29 8.95 5.81 -38.35
CA GLN A 29 8.79 4.57 -37.61
C GLN A 29 7.81 3.70 -38.42
N VAL A 30 8.38 2.93 -39.35
CA VAL A 30 7.75 1.70 -39.84
C VAL A 30 7.25 0.97 -38.60
N LEU A 31 5.98 0.58 -38.55
CA LEU A 31 5.55 -0.35 -37.50
C LEU A 31 6.41 -1.59 -37.68
N SER A 32 7.38 -1.79 -36.78
CA SER A 32 8.21 -2.98 -36.74
C SER A 32 7.26 -4.15 -36.64
N ALA A 33 7.12 -4.91 -37.74
CA ALA A 33 6.22 -6.04 -37.79
C ALA A 33 6.54 -6.92 -36.59
N ILE A 34 5.55 -7.14 -35.72
CA ILE A 34 5.73 -7.91 -34.49
C ILE A 34 6.35 -9.25 -34.92
N PRO A 35 7.54 -9.62 -34.42
CA PRO A 35 8.27 -10.78 -34.91
C PRO A 35 7.37 -12.01 -34.77
N VAL A 36 7.07 -12.66 -35.90
CA VAL A 36 6.16 -13.82 -35.89
C VAL A 36 7.03 -15.05 -35.71
N TYR A 37 6.98 -15.59 -34.50
CA TYR A 37 7.68 -16.82 -34.15
C TYR A 37 6.87 -18.03 -34.62
N THR A 38 7.55 -18.98 -35.24
CA THR A 38 6.95 -20.24 -35.73
C THR A 38 7.62 -21.41 -35.04
N LEU A 39 6.81 -22.41 -34.66
CA LEU A 39 7.25 -23.55 -33.85
C LEU A 39 7.06 -24.83 -34.66
N GLU A 40 8.13 -25.28 -35.32
CA GLU A 40 8.07 -26.27 -36.40
C GLU A 40 8.55 -27.64 -35.94
N SER A 41 7.63 -28.61 -35.87
CA SER A 41 7.85 -30.01 -35.45
C SER A 41 8.30 -30.20 -33.99
N SER A 42 7.79 -31.27 -33.39
CA SER A 42 8.14 -31.79 -32.08
C SER A 42 8.55 -33.26 -32.30
N ILE A 43 9.83 -33.56 -32.09
CA ILE A 43 10.40 -34.89 -32.39
C ILE A 43 10.92 -35.53 -31.10
N SER A 44 10.57 -36.81 -30.90
CA SER A 44 11.15 -37.61 -29.82
C SER A 44 12.51 -38.17 -30.27
N ILE A 45 13.52 -38.01 -29.41
CA ILE A 45 14.90 -38.43 -29.68
C ILE A 45 15.42 -39.30 -28.53
N ALA A 46 16.26 -40.28 -28.86
CA ALA A 46 17.06 -41.00 -27.88
C ALA A 46 18.43 -40.31 -27.74
N PRO A 47 19.03 -40.22 -26.53
CA PRO A 47 20.40 -39.75 -26.36
C PRO A 47 21.39 -40.64 -27.12
N SER A 48 22.41 -40.06 -27.76
CA SER A 48 23.45 -40.83 -28.48
C SER A 48 24.36 -41.62 -27.55
N SER A 49 24.43 -41.23 -26.28
CA SER A 49 25.00 -41.99 -25.18
C SER A 49 24.15 -41.74 -23.94
N ILE A 50 23.73 -42.82 -23.27
CA ILE A 50 23.21 -42.74 -21.90
C ILE A 50 24.38 -43.10 -21.00
N PRO A 51 25.03 -42.14 -20.32
CA PRO A 51 25.98 -42.50 -19.28
C PRO A 51 25.23 -43.26 -18.19
N ILE A 52 25.81 -44.36 -17.71
CA ILE A 52 25.34 -45.10 -16.53
C ILE A 52 26.25 -44.68 -15.37
N PRO A 53 25.81 -43.81 -14.44
CA PRO A 53 26.55 -43.56 -13.22
C PRO A 53 26.20 -44.64 -12.20
N GLU A 54 27.16 -45.03 -11.35
CA GLU A 54 26.95 -45.93 -10.21
C GLU A 54 25.94 -45.37 -9.18
N SER A 55 25.51 -44.11 -9.35
CA SER A 55 24.36 -43.50 -8.68
C SER A 55 23.65 -42.46 -9.57
N GLY A 56 22.57 -42.90 -10.23
CA GLY A 56 21.41 -42.04 -10.51
C GLY A 56 21.16 -41.53 -11.94
N THR A 57 19.89 -41.19 -12.17
CA THR A 57 19.32 -40.49 -13.34
C THR A 57 19.23 -41.26 -14.67
N ILE A 58 17.99 -41.53 -15.10
CA ILE A 58 17.65 -41.89 -16.48
C ILE A 58 16.82 -40.75 -17.08
N VAL A 59 17.21 -40.25 -18.26
CA VAL A 59 16.36 -39.36 -19.09
C VAL A 59 15.48 -40.22 -19.97
N VAL A 60 14.26 -40.52 -19.50
CA VAL A 60 13.38 -41.55 -20.11
C VAL A 60 12.67 -41.07 -21.39
N GLY A 61 12.60 -39.76 -21.61
CA GLY A 61 12.02 -39.21 -22.84
C GLY A 61 12.44 -37.77 -23.05
N MET A 62 12.76 -37.44 -24.30
CA MET A 62 13.13 -36.09 -24.75
C MET A 62 12.22 -35.62 -25.87
N ASN A 63 11.86 -34.34 -25.83
CA ASN A 63 11.22 -33.65 -26.95
C ASN A 63 12.13 -32.53 -27.47
N ARG A 64 12.47 -32.57 -28.76
CA ARG A 64 13.13 -31.46 -29.46
C ARG A 64 12.08 -30.60 -30.17
N LEU A 65 12.06 -29.32 -29.86
CA LEU A 65 11.33 -28.26 -30.56
C LEU A 65 12.28 -27.42 -31.40
N LYS A 66 11.82 -26.98 -32.59
CA LYS A 66 12.53 -25.97 -33.40
C LYS A 66 11.74 -24.66 -33.42
N LEU A 67 12.29 -23.63 -32.79
CA LEU A 67 11.80 -22.27 -32.86
C LEU A 67 12.46 -21.54 -34.05
N THR A 68 11.65 -20.95 -34.91
CA THR A 68 12.09 -20.12 -36.06
C THR A 68 11.47 -18.73 -36.01
N THR A 69 12.14 -17.76 -36.62
CA THR A 69 11.60 -16.41 -36.82
C THR A 69 11.71 -15.98 -38.27
N ASN A 70 10.69 -15.28 -38.76
CA ASN A 70 10.72 -14.61 -40.06
C ASN A 70 11.38 -13.22 -39.99
N PHE A 71 11.74 -12.74 -38.81
CA PHE A 71 12.32 -11.41 -38.60
C PHE A 71 13.85 -11.44 -38.59
N SER A 72 14.50 -10.48 -39.28
CA SER A 72 15.95 -10.46 -39.43
C SER A 72 16.65 -9.54 -38.43
N GLY A 73 17.10 -10.12 -37.31
CA GLY A 73 17.98 -9.47 -36.34
C GLY A 73 17.24 -8.84 -35.17
N GLY A 74 17.13 -9.59 -34.07
CA GLY A 74 16.59 -9.11 -32.81
C GLY A 74 16.94 -10.05 -31.66
N GLU A 75 16.91 -9.52 -30.44
CA GLU A 75 16.89 -10.31 -29.21
C GLU A 75 15.43 -10.64 -28.87
N THR A 76 15.16 -11.88 -28.46
CA THR A 76 13.88 -12.36 -27.95
C THR A 76 14.05 -12.88 -26.53
N PHE A 77 13.03 -12.77 -25.69
CA PHE A 77 13.03 -13.32 -24.35
C PHE A 77 12.17 -14.59 -24.26
N LEU A 78 12.78 -15.69 -23.84
CA LEU A 78 12.05 -16.87 -23.40
C LEU A 78 11.58 -16.65 -21.96
N ASP A 79 10.31 -16.32 -21.81
CA ASP A 79 9.67 -16.10 -20.52
C ASP A 79 9.50 -17.46 -19.79
N ARG A 80 8.73 -18.38 -20.40
CA ARG A 80 8.39 -19.67 -19.79
C ARG A 80 7.95 -20.72 -20.81
N ALA A 81 8.18 -21.99 -20.47
CA ALA A 81 7.57 -23.15 -21.12
C ALA A 81 6.50 -23.75 -20.21
N VAL A 82 5.33 -24.08 -20.75
CA VAL A 82 4.29 -24.86 -20.07
C VAL A 82 4.38 -26.30 -20.54
N VAL A 83 4.60 -27.22 -19.60
CA VAL A 83 4.95 -28.61 -19.85
C VAL A 83 3.95 -29.54 -19.19
N GLN A 84 3.43 -30.49 -19.97
CA GLN A 84 2.53 -31.54 -19.54
C GLN A 84 3.20 -32.91 -19.70
N LEU A 85 3.04 -33.77 -18.70
CA LEU A 85 3.41 -35.18 -18.80
C LEU A 85 2.33 -35.97 -19.54
N ILE A 86 2.76 -36.82 -20.47
CA ILE A 86 1.95 -37.88 -21.07
C ILE A 86 2.49 -39.20 -20.51
N SER A 87 1.65 -40.04 -19.92
CA SER A 87 2.07 -41.39 -19.53
C SER A 87 1.00 -42.43 -19.83
N THR A 88 1.45 -43.63 -20.18
CA THR A 88 0.62 -44.83 -20.27
C THR A 88 1.20 -45.87 -19.34
N GLY A 89 0.38 -46.39 -18.41
CA GLY A 89 0.80 -47.38 -17.40
C GLY A 89 0.65 -46.97 -15.92
N GLY A 90 0.09 -45.79 -15.62
CA GLY A 90 -0.19 -45.40 -14.22
C GLY A 90 1.00 -44.78 -13.48
N PHE A 91 1.88 -44.08 -14.21
CA PHE A 91 3.09 -43.45 -13.67
C PHE A 91 2.82 -42.48 -12.49
N ASN A 92 3.68 -42.56 -11.47
CA ASN A 92 3.61 -41.72 -10.27
C ASN A 92 4.42 -40.43 -10.47
N VAL A 93 3.75 -39.27 -10.44
CA VAL A 93 4.43 -37.95 -10.59
C VAL A 93 5.48 -37.66 -9.50
N ASN A 94 5.43 -38.36 -8.36
CA ASN A 94 6.44 -38.24 -7.31
C ASN A 94 7.76 -38.93 -7.66
N ASP A 95 7.82 -39.74 -8.72
CA ASP A 95 9.06 -40.41 -9.16
C ASP A 95 9.94 -39.50 -10.04
N ILE A 96 9.42 -38.32 -10.42
CA ILE A 96 10.18 -37.26 -11.08
C ILE A 96 11.05 -36.52 -10.05
N GLN A 97 12.30 -36.27 -10.43
CA GLN A 97 13.26 -35.46 -9.70
C GLN A 97 13.25 -34.01 -10.21
N SER A 98 13.23 -33.82 -11.54
CA SER A 98 12.97 -32.53 -12.18
C SER A 98 12.48 -32.69 -13.62
N ILE A 99 11.96 -31.61 -14.23
CA ILE A 99 12.04 -31.44 -15.69
C ILE A 99 13.08 -30.38 -15.96
N LYS A 100 13.93 -30.63 -16.96
CA LYS A 100 15.00 -29.73 -17.42
C LYS A 100 14.71 -29.30 -18.86
N VAL A 101 15.07 -28.05 -19.15
CA VAL A 101 15.00 -27.44 -20.48
C VAL A 101 16.40 -27.00 -20.87
N TRP A 102 16.91 -27.53 -21.98
CA TRP A 102 18.18 -27.14 -22.58
C TRP A 102 17.97 -26.39 -23.90
N TYR A 103 18.98 -25.64 -24.32
CA TYR A 103 19.00 -24.76 -25.48
C TYR A 103 20.31 -24.94 -26.26
N GLU A 104 20.19 -25.04 -27.59
CA GLU A 104 21.30 -25.16 -28.55
C GLU A 104 21.18 -24.02 -29.60
N HIS A 105 22.28 -23.31 -29.85
CA HIS A 105 22.30 -22.19 -30.81
C HIS A 105 22.67 -22.63 -32.24
N ASN A 106 21.69 -22.56 -33.14
CA ASN A 106 21.88 -22.22 -34.56
C ASN A 106 22.97 -22.99 -35.34
N GLY A 107 22.93 -24.33 -35.29
CA GLY A 107 23.71 -25.19 -36.19
C GLY A 107 24.72 -26.14 -35.54
N GLY A 108 24.58 -26.41 -34.24
CA GLY A 108 25.22 -27.54 -33.58
C GLY A 108 24.78 -28.91 -34.15
N ASN A 109 25.24 -29.98 -33.52
CA ASN A 109 25.22 -31.33 -34.11
C ASN A 109 23.81 -31.93 -34.30
N THR A 110 22.74 -31.27 -33.84
CA THR A 110 21.35 -31.76 -33.85
C THR A 110 21.12 -33.03 -33.01
N ILE A 111 22.10 -33.36 -32.17
CA ILE A 111 22.17 -34.52 -31.29
C ILE A 111 22.41 -33.95 -29.90
N PHE A 112 21.50 -34.21 -28.97
CA PHE A 112 21.67 -33.86 -27.57
C PHE A 112 22.73 -34.76 -26.92
N ASP A 113 23.72 -34.15 -26.27
CA ASP A 113 24.82 -34.87 -25.60
C ASP A 113 24.84 -34.69 -24.07
N ASN A 114 23.80 -34.05 -23.52
CA ASN A 114 23.63 -33.77 -22.10
C ASN A 114 24.68 -32.78 -21.53
N GLY A 115 25.23 -31.91 -22.37
CA GLY A 115 26.25 -30.93 -21.98
C GLY A 115 27.66 -31.53 -21.89
N ALA A 116 27.93 -32.58 -22.67
CA ALA A 116 29.27 -33.11 -22.91
C ALA A 116 30.05 -32.19 -23.88
N SER A 117 29.36 -31.49 -24.77
CA SER A 117 29.88 -30.32 -25.50
C SER A 117 29.47 -29.00 -24.82
N ILE A 118 30.11 -27.91 -25.25
CA ILE A 118 29.84 -26.57 -24.71
C ILE A 118 28.55 -25.92 -25.24
N ASP A 119 27.84 -26.58 -26.16
CA ASP A 119 26.76 -25.97 -26.95
C ASP A 119 25.35 -26.25 -26.39
N ASP A 120 25.19 -27.27 -25.54
CA ASP A 120 23.94 -27.64 -24.84
C ASP A 120 23.83 -26.89 -23.48
N HIS A 121 23.19 -25.72 -23.47
CA HIS A 121 23.03 -24.92 -22.23
C HIS A 121 21.74 -25.28 -21.48
N LEU A 122 21.84 -25.60 -20.18
CA LEU A 122 20.66 -25.73 -19.31
C LEU A 122 20.06 -24.34 -19.02
N VAL A 123 18.83 -24.11 -19.45
CA VAL A 123 18.15 -22.80 -19.40
C VAL A 123 16.94 -22.74 -18.48
N GLY A 124 16.51 -23.87 -17.90
CA GLY A 124 15.48 -23.86 -16.85
C GLY A 124 15.23 -25.24 -16.25
N SER A 125 14.72 -25.27 -15.03
CA SER A 125 14.29 -26.52 -14.37
C SER A 125 13.08 -26.30 -13.45
N GLY A 126 12.23 -27.33 -13.35
CA GLY A 126 11.05 -27.35 -12.48
C GLY A 126 11.07 -28.57 -11.55
N THR A 127 10.79 -28.35 -10.27
CA THR A 127 10.91 -29.37 -9.20
C THR A 127 9.60 -29.68 -8.46
N THR A 128 8.54 -28.88 -8.64
CA THR A 128 7.24 -29.07 -7.99
C THR A 128 6.15 -29.44 -9.01
N PHE A 129 5.64 -30.67 -8.96
CA PHE A 129 4.73 -31.22 -9.98
C PHE A 129 3.23 -31.19 -9.64
N SER A 130 2.83 -30.39 -8.65
CA SER A 130 1.42 -30.16 -8.31
C SER A 130 1.07 -28.68 -8.51
N PRO A 131 0.22 -28.31 -9.49
CA PRO A 131 -0.45 -29.15 -10.49
C PRO A 131 0.38 -29.41 -11.77
N ASN A 132 -0.03 -30.45 -12.52
CA ASN A 132 0.31 -30.69 -13.92
C ASN A 132 -0.82 -30.08 -14.79
N PRO A 133 -0.56 -29.24 -15.83
CA PRO A 133 0.74 -28.88 -16.39
C PRO A 133 1.56 -27.90 -15.53
N VAL A 134 2.87 -28.11 -15.55
CA VAL A 134 3.85 -27.30 -14.82
C VAL A 134 4.35 -26.16 -15.70
N THR A 135 4.53 -24.98 -15.12
CA THR A 135 5.20 -23.84 -15.76
C THR A 135 6.65 -23.80 -15.34
N ILE A 136 7.57 -23.83 -16.30
CA ILE A 136 9.01 -23.69 -16.11
C ILE A 136 9.41 -22.30 -16.63
N ASN A 137 9.83 -21.41 -15.74
CA ASN A 137 10.44 -20.14 -16.13
C ASN A 137 11.82 -20.42 -16.76
N LEU A 138 12.18 -19.68 -17.81
CA LEU A 138 13.45 -19.86 -18.52
C LEU A 138 14.38 -18.66 -18.30
N ASP A 139 13.83 -17.45 -18.15
CA ASP A 139 14.55 -16.21 -17.83
C ASP A 139 15.78 -15.91 -18.73
N GLN A 140 15.78 -16.41 -19.99
CA GLN A 140 16.88 -16.22 -20.94
C GLN A 140 16.56 -15.20 -22.04
N VAL A 141 17.53 -14.32 -22.29
CA VAL A 141 17.63 -13.54 -23.53
C VAL A 141 18.31 -14.41 -24.59
N ILE A 142 17.69 -14.58 -25.75
CA ILE A 142 18.24 -15.32 -26.89
C ILE A 142 18.31 -14.39 -28.10
N THR A 143 19.49 -14.27 -28.69
CA THR A 143 19.68 -13.50 -29.93
C THR A 143 19.34 -14.38 -31.14
N LEU A 144 18.30 -14.02 -31.90
CA LEU A 144 17.96 -14.70 -33.16
C LEU A 144 18.61 -13.95 -34.33
N ILE A 145 19.75 -14.47 -34.79
CA ILE A 145 20.63 -13.79 -35.76
C ILE A 145 20.11 -13.99 -37.20
N GLY A 146 19.07 -13.25 -37.56
CA GLY A 146 18.56 -13.19 -38.94
C GLY A 146 17.35 -14.08 -39.21
N GLY A 147 16.60 -13.77 -40.27
CA GLY A 147 15.42 -14.52 -40.67
C GLY A 147 15.79 -15.93 -41.12
N ASN A 148 15.02 -16.92 -40.69
CA ASN A 148 15.30 -18.36 -40.78
C ASN A 148 16.37 -18.91 -39.80
N SER A 149 16.96 -18.09 -38.92
CA SER A 149 17.72 -18.64 -37.78
C SER A 149 16.83 -19.56 -36.94
N SER A 150 17.41 -20.67 -36.49
CA SER A 150 16.71 -21.77 -35.85
C SER A 150 17.32 -22.06 -34.48
N VAL A 151 16.47 -22.13 -33.46
CA VAL A 151 16.85 -22.51 -32.10
C VAL A 151 16.22 -23.84 -31.76
N TYR A 152 17.01 -24.76 -31.23
CA TYR A 152 16.52 -26.01 -30.70
C TYR A 152 16.36 -25.90 -29.19
N LEU A 153 15.17 -26.27 -28.70
CA LEU A 153 14.93 -26.50 -27.28
C LEU A 153 14.75 -28.00 -27.06
N TYR A 154 15.43 -28.52 -26.06
CA TYR A 154 15.30 -29.90 -25.61
C TYR A 154 14.62 -29.91 -24.25
N VAL A 155 13.51 -30.63 -24.12
CA VAL A 155 12.83 -30.83 -22.83
C VAL A 155 12.92 -32.30 -22.45
N GLY A 156 13.44 -32.58 -21.26
CA GLY A 156 13.66 -33.94 -20.75
C GLY A 156 13.19 -34.10 -19.31
N VAL A 157 12.67 -35.28 -18.99
CA VAL A 157 12.24 -35.65 -17.63
C VAL A 157 13.40 -36.36 -16.93
N GLU A 158 13.79 -35.83 -15.77
CA GLU A 158 14.75 -36.46 -14.86
C GLU A 158 13.99 -37.31 -13.84
N LEU A 159 14.16 -38.63 -13.90
CA LEU A 159 13.58 -39.54 -12.90
C LEU A 159 14.54 -39.74 -11.73
N LYS A 160 13.96 -39.90 -10.54
CA LYS A 160 14.66 -40.42 -9.36
C LYS A 160 15.18 -41.83 -9.64
N SER A 161 16.29 -42.19 -9.02
CA SER A 161 16.85 -43.56 -9.08
C SER A 161 15.92 -44.66 -8.56
N THR A 162 14.83 -44.30 -7.88
CA THR A 162 13.82 -45.21 -7.33
C THR A 162 12.57 -45.39 -8.22
N ALA A 163 12.55 -44.81 -9.42
CA ALA A 163 11.37 -44.82 -10.30
C ALA A 163 11.11 -46.19 -10.94
N ALA A 164 9.86 -46.64 -10.96
CA ALA A 164 9.46 -47.87 -11.65
C ALA A 164 9.24 -47.62 -13.15
N THR A 165 10.07 -48.23 -14.00
CA THR A 165 10.10 -47.98 -15.46
C THR A 165 9.63 -49.16 -16.32
N SER A 166 9.31 -50.31 -15.73
CA SER A 166 8.80 -51.49 -16.45
C SER A 166 7.42 -51.24 -17.07
N ASP A 167 7.28 -51.45 -18.38
CA ASP A 167 6.05 -51.28 -19.18
C ASP A 167 5.37 -49.90 -19.12
N VAL A 168 5.98 -48.92 -18.46
CA VAL A 168 5.51 -47.52 -18.43
C VAL A 168 6.21 -46.73 -19.53
N SER A 169 5.43 -46.12 -20.42
CA SER A 169 5.96 -45.14 -21.38
C SER A 169 5.68 -43.72 -20.90
N ILE A 170 6.73 -42.90 -20.82
CA ILE A 170 6.67 -41.50 -20.35
C ILE A 170 7.09 -40.58 -21.50
N GLY A 171 6.15 -39.76 -21.97
CA GLY A 171 6.40 -38.65 -22.90
C GLY A 171 6.31 -37.30 -22.20
N VAL A 172 7.09 -36.33 -22.67
CA VAL A 172 7.03 -34.95 -22.19
C VAL A 172 6.58 -34.03 -23.31
N GLN A 173 5.46 -33.35 -23.10
CA GLN A 173 4.86 -32.45 -24.08
C GLN A 173 4.97 -31.01 -23.59
N VAL A 174 5.64 -30.15 -24.34
CA VAL A 174 5.42 -28.70 -24.23
C VAL A 174 4.03 -28.41 -24.81
N THR A 175 3.13 -27.85 -24.01
CA THR A 175 1.78 -27.48 -24.45
C THR A 175 1.70 -26.02 -24.89
N SER A 176 2.57 -25.16 -24.35
CA SER A 176 2.86 -23.86 -24.95
C SER A 176 4.25 -23.35 -24.57
N LEU A 177 4.85 -22.54 -25.45
CA LEU A 177 6.05 -21.76 -25.20
C LEU A 177 5.67 -20.27 -25.26
N ILE A 178 6.11 -19.48 -24.28
CA ILE A 178 5.77 -18.05 -24.20
C ILE A 178 7.01 -17.20 -24.45
N THR A 179 6.93 -16.37 -25.49
CA THR A 179 8.06 -15.61 -26.07
C THR A 179 7.61 -14.18 -26.35
N ASP A 180 8.25 -13.17 -25.74
CA ASP A 180 7.88 -11.74 -25.90
C ASP A 180 6.36 -11.45 -25.75
N LYS A 181 5.69 -12.17 -24.84
CA LYS A 181 4.23 -12.15 -24.57
C LYS A 181 3.33 -12.75 -25.68
N GLN A 182 3.89 -13.42 -26.68
CA GLN A 182 3.16 -14.34 -27.55
C GLN A 182 3.11 -15.74 -26.92
N THR A 183 2.02 -16.47 -27.13
CA THR A 183 1.89 -17.88 -26.74
C THR A 183 1.91 -18.75 -27.99
N LEU A 184 2.90 -19.63 -28.10
CA LEU A 184 3.11 -20.53 -29.24
C LEU A 184 2.72 -21.95 -28.84
N THR A 185 1.91 -22.62 -29.67
CA THR A 185 1.44 -24.00 -29.42
C THR A 185 2.09 -24.95 -30.44
N PRO A 186 2.92 -25.93 -30.02
CA PRO A 186 3.53 -26.88 -30.94
C PRO A 186 2.53 -27.96 -31.40
N PRO A 187 2.81 -28.67 -32.51
CA PRO A 187 2.10 -29.89 -32.88
C PRO A 187 2.19 -30.98 -31.79
N LEU A 188 1.14 -31.81 -31.71
CA LEU A 188 1.14 -33.04 -30.91
C LEU A 188 2.17 -34.03 -31.48
N HIS A 189 2.85 -34.79 -30.61
CA HIS A 189 3.74 -35.88 -30.99
C HIS A 189 3.40 -37.18 -30.24
N GLY A 190 3.86 -38.31 -30.75
CA GLY A 190 3.62 -39.65 -30.20
C GLY A 190 4.76 -40.18 -29.33
N ILE A 191 4.51 -41.36 -28.74
CA ILE A 191 5.41 -42.09 -27.84
C ILE A 191 6.37 -42.99 -28.66
N GLN A 192 7.64 -43.08 -28.26
CA GLN A 192 8.69 -43.88 -28.92
C GLN A 192 8.69 -45.37 -28.49
N LYS A 193 9.30 -46.26 -29.28
CA LYS A 193 9.49 -47.70 -28.99
C LYS A 193 11.00 -48.07 -28.94
N PRO A 194 11.39 -49.14 -28.20
CA PRO A 194 12.79 -49.55 -28.01
C PRO A 194 13.38 -50.39 -29.17
N LEU A 195 14.72 -50.55 -29.15
CA LEU A 195 15.55 -51.25 -30.15
C LEU A 195 15.29 -52.76 -30.29
N ASP A 196 15.77 -53.33 -31.41
CA ASP A 196 15.88 -54.76 -31.73
C ASP A 196 16.89 -55.51 -30.85
N LYS A 197 16.70 -56.83 -30.71
CA LYS A 197 17.19 -57.60 -29.54
C LYS A 197 17.58 -59.03 -29.90
N TYR A 198 18.82 -59.40 -29.61
CA TYR A 198 19.10 -60.79 -29.24
C TYR A 198 18.64 -61.00 -27.79
N ARG A 199 17.97 -62.13 -27.52
CA ARG A 199 17.84 -62.65 -26.16
C ARG A 199 18.77 -63.83 -26.02
N VAL A 200 19.59 -63.80 -24.99
CA VAL A 200 20.02 -65.02 -24.32
C VAL A 200 18.93 -65.33 -23.31
N ALA A 201 18.16 -66.39 -23.54
CA ALA A 201 17.16 -66.83 -22.58
C ALA A 201 17.85 -67.53 -21.40
N LEU A 202 18.50 -66.74 -20.52
CA LEU A 202 19.03 -67.19 -19.23
C LEU A 202 17.87 -67.63 -18.33
N THR A 203 17.32 -68.80 -18.65
CA THR A 203 16.49 -69.57 -17.73
C THR A 203 17.43 -70.24 -16.74
N ALA A 204 18.03 -69.40 -15.87
CA ALA A 204 18.41 -69.82 -14.54
C ALA A 204 17.10 -70.21 -13.84
N THR A 205 16.64 -71.44 -14.11
CA THR A 205 15.45 -71.97 -13.47
C THR A 205 15.69 -71.90 -11.98
N ASN A 206 14.74 -71.32 -11.24
CA ASN A 206 14.66 -71.45 -9.80
C ASN A 206 14.22 -72.88 -9.43
N ILE A 207 15.04 -73.84 -9.84
CA ILE A 207 15.53 -74.88 -8.95
C ILE A 207 16.64 -74.24 -8.08
N ALA A 208 16.29 -73.18 -7.33
CA ALA A 208 16.54 -73.27 -5.90
C ALA A 208 15.92 -74.61 -5.49
N PRO A 209 16.69 -75.55 -4.89
CA PRO A 209 16.30 -76.95 -4.79
C PRO A 209 14.85 -77.02 -4.35
N VAL A 210 14.00 -77.71 -5.13
CA VAL A 210 12.62 -77.89 -4.70
C VAL A 210 12.74 -78.63 -3.39
N VAL A 211 12.31 -77.97 -2.31
CA VAL A 211 12.21 -78.56 -0.98
C VAL A 211 10.74 -79.01 -0.83
N PRO A 212 10.36 -80.23 -1.29
CA PRO A 212 9.53 -81.03 -0.42
C PRO A 212 10.36 -81.24 0.88
N PRO A 213 9.72 -81.28 2.05
CA PRO A 213 10.35 -80.87 3.30
C PRO A 213 11.69 -81.55 3.59
N ASP A 214 12.71 -80.71 3.83
CA ASP A 214 14.11 -81.02 4.18
C ASP A 214 14.97 -81.60 3.03
N PRO A 215 15.96 -80.82 2.54
CA PRO A 215 17.34 -81.24 2.78
C PRO A 215 18.31 -80.08 3.10
N GLU A 216 18.73 -79.98 4.37
CA GLU A 216 19.86 -79.14 4.79
C GLU A 216 21.22 -79.63 4.20
N VAL A 217 21.99 -78.72 3.60
CA VAL A 217 23.31 -78.99 2.99
C VAL A 217 24.40 -79.09 4.06
N LYS A 218 25.28 -80.10 3.97
CA LYS A 218 26.33 -80.35 4.98
C LYS A 218 27.73 -79.99 4.50
N GLN A 219 28.63 -79.77 5.47
CA GLN A 219 30.07 -79.59 5.25
C GLN A 219 30.64 -80.76 4.43
N GLY A 220 31.35 -80.46 3.34
CA GLY A 220 32.02 -81.45 2.49
C GLY A 220 31.18 -82.08 1.36
N GLU A 221 29.92 -81.69 1.18
CA GLU A 221 29.08 -82.19 0.07
C GLU A 221 29.23 -81.31 -1.19
N SER A 222 29.24 -81.93 -2.37
CA SER A 222 29.22 -81.22 -3.67
C SER A 222 27.77 -80.92 -4.06
N VAL A 223 27.47 -79.67 -4.39
CA VAL A 223 26.11 -79.21 -4.73
C VAL A 223 26.08 -78.69 -6.16
N LYS A 224 25.01 -79.00 -6.91
CA LYS A 224 24.69 -78.34 -8.18
C LYS A 224 24.06 -77.00 -7.86
N VAL A 225 24.65 -75.91 -8.37
CA VAL A 225 24.36 -74.57 -7.90
C VAL A 225 23.69 -73.71 -8.98
N LEU A 226 24.04 -73.87 -10.26
CA LEU A 226 23.31 -73.23 -11.36
C LEU A 226 22.99 -74.21 -12.48
N LYS A 227 21.79 -74.08 -13.07
CA LYS A 227 21.51 -74.53 -14.44
C LYS A 227 21.55 -73.31 -15.34
N LEU A 228 22.41 -73.34 -16.35
CA LEU A 228 22.50 -72.33 -17.40
C LEU A 228 21.95 -72.93 -18.69
N VAL A 229 20.90 -72.33 -19.25
CA VAL A 229 20.41 -72.64 -20.59
C VAL A 229 20.73 -71.45 -21.49
N LEU A 230 21.27 -71.74 -22.68
CA LEU A 230 21.68 -70.75 -23.67
C LEU A 230 20.95 -71.00 -24.98
N ASP A 231 19.73 -70.45 -25.09
CA ASP A 231 18.88 -70.56 -26.28
C ASP A 231 18.87 -69.24 -27.09
N PRO A 232 18.88 -69.29 -28.43
CA PRO A 232 18.73 -68.11 -29.30
C PRO A 232 17.25 -67.75 -29.57
N ASP A 233 16.91 -66.45 -29.57
CA ASP A 233 15.51 -65.98 -29.70
C ASP A 233 14.89 -66.09 -31.11
N ASP A 234 15.71 -66.21 -32.16
CA ASP A 234 15.22 -66.51 -33.52
C ASP A 234 15.93 -67.76 -34.09
N PRO A 235 15.24 -68.92 -34.14
CA PRO A 235 15.81 -70.17 -34.66
C PRO A 235 15.97 -70.19 -36.20
N ASN A 236 15.62 -69.11 -36.91
CA ASN A 236 15.82 -68.97 -38.35
C ASN A 236 17.09 -68.18 -38.72
N ASN A 237 17.72 -67.49 -37.76
CA ASN A 237 18.99 -66.83 -38.02
C ASN A 237 20.12 -67.88 -38.12
N SER A 238 21.00 -67.74 -39.12
CA SER A 238 21.85 -68.83 -39.62
C SER A 238 23.36 -68.66 -39.38
N ALA A 239 23.75 -67.64 -38.61
CA ALA A 239 25.10 -67.51 -38.06
C ALA A 239 25.25 -68.38 -36.80
N ALA A 240 26.42 -69.03 -36.63
CA ALA A 240 26.71 -69.87 -35.47
C ALA A 240 27.47 -69.08 -34.40
N VAL A 241 26.95 -69.07 -33.17
CA VAL A 241 27.52 -68.33 -32.03
C VAL A 241 28.50 -69.20 -31.24
N LEU A 242 29.59 -68.59 -30.79
CA LEU A 242 30.60 -69.23 -29.92
C LEU A 242 30.51 -68.68 -28.49
N LEU A 243 30.53 -69.57 -27.50
CA LEU A 243 30.71 -69.23 -26.08
C LEU A 243 32.21 -69.24 -25.74
N GLU A 244 32.71 -68.11 -25.25
CA GLU A 244 34.15 -67.93 -24.96
C GLU A 244 34.48 -67.95 -23.45
N SER A 245 33.65 -67.33 -22.61
CA SER A 245 33.86 -67.34 -21.15
C SER A 245 32.57 -67.13 -20.36
N ILE A 246 32.56 -67.60 -19.10
CA ILE A 246 31.56 -67.28 -18.08
C ILE A 246 32.32 -66.81 -16.83
N THR A 247 32.00 -65.64 -16.31
CA THR A 247 32.56 -65.10 -15.07
C THR A 247 31.51 -65.10 -13.96
N LEU A 248 31.94 -65.51 -12.76
CA LEU A 248 31.13 -65.57 -11.55
C LEU A 248 31.73 -64.65 -10.49
N HIS A 249 30.90 -63.84 -9.85
CA HIS A 249 31.28 -62.90 -8.80
C HIS A 249 30.78 -63.42 -7.44
N SER A 250 31.60 -63.25 -6.40
CA SER A 250 31.28 -63.63 -5.03
C SER A 250 30.93 -62.42 -4.18
N THR A 251 29.75 -62.45 -3.57
CA THR A 251 29.15 -61.34 -2.83
C THR A 251 28.92 -61.70 -1.35
N GLY A 252 29.94 -62.27 -0.70
CA GLY A 252 29.88 -62.67 0.70
C GLY A 252 31.23 -62.66 1.42
N SER A 253 31.25 -63.17 2.66
CA SER A 253 32.45 -63.28 3.49
C SER A 253 33.19 -64.61 3.29
N SER A 254 34.42 -64.50 2.78
CA SER A 254 35.49 -65.52 2.69
C SER A 254 35.23 -66.80 1.87
N ASP A 255 36.02 -66.94 0.80
CA ASP A 255 36.18 -68.13 -0.06
C ASP A 255 36.78 -69.36 0.66
N SER A 256 37.23 -69.24 1.91
CA SER A 256 37.85 -70.34 2.69
C SER A 256 36.94 -71.55 2.93
N ASP A 257 35.64 -71.38 2.70
CA ASP A 257 34.62 -72.40 2.89
C ASP A 257 34.42 -73.25 1.62
N LEU A 258 35.16 -72.99 0.54
CA LEU A 258 35.23 -73.78 -0.70
C LEU A 258 36.55 -74.56 -0.84
N ASN A 259 36.54 -75.61 -1.66
CA ASN A 259 37.75 -76.38 -2.00
C ASN A 259 38.58 -75.73 -3.12
N SER A 260 39.85 -76.13 -3.25
CA SER A 260 40.68 -75.78 -4.41
C SER A 260 40.06 -76.31 -5.72
N GLY A 261 39.92 -75.46 -6.74
CA GLY A 261 39.10 -75.77 -7.92
C GLY A 261 37.59 -75.74 -7.62
N GLY A 262 37.18 -74.90 -6.66
CA GLY A 262 35.87 -74.96 -6.00
C GLY A 262 34.63 -74.73 -6.87
N VAL A 263 34.78 -74.24 -8.10
CA VAL A 263 33.68 -74.06 -9.06
C VAL A 263 33.98 -74.75 -10.38
N VAL A 264 33.03 -75.56 -10.86
CA VAL A 264 33.21 -76.42 -12.04
C VAL A 264 32.06 -76.25 -13.03
N LEU A 265 32.38 -76.18 -14.33
CA LEU A 265 31.42 -76.15 -15.43
C LEU A 265 31.29 -77.53 -16.07
N TYR A 266 30.06 -78.02 -16.18
CA TYR A 266 29.69 -79.24 -16.89
C TYR A 266 28.76 -78.94 -18.07
N GLU A 267 28.89 -79.70 -19.15
CA GLU A 267 27.95 -79.73 -20.27
C GLU A 267 26.97 -80.91 -20.09
N ASP A 268 25.67 -80.66 -20.24
CA ASP A 268 24.58 -81.65 -20.21
C ASP A 268 24.70 -82.56 -21.45
N THR A 269 25.62 -83.53 -21.38
CA THR A 269 26.15 -84.26 -22.55
C THR A 269 25.13 -85.25 -23.12
N ASN A 270 24.07 -85.49 -22.38
CA ASN A 270 22.97 -86.39 -22.72
C ASN A 270 21.63 -85.64 -22.94
N GLU A 271 21.65 -84.30 -22.83
CA GLU A 271 20.54 -83.38 -23.05
C GLU A 271 19.28 -83.65 -22.19
N ASN A 272 19.40 -84.36 -21.06
CA ASN A 272 18.23 -84.72 -20.22
C ASN A 272 17.75 -83.58 -19.29
N GLY A 273 18.56 -82.54 -19.09
CA GLY A 273 18.22 -81.36 -18.29
C GLY A 273 18.57 -81.45 -16.81
N THR A 274 19.00 -82.61 -16.31
CA THR A 274 19.45 -82.89 -14.93
C THR A 274 20.94 -83.22 -14.88
N TYR A 275 21.57 -83.15 -13.71
CA TYR A 275 23.04 -83.34 -13.58
C TYR A 275 23.38 -84.73 -13.06
N ASP A 276 24.30 -85.42 -13.73
CA ASP A 276 24.88 -86.70 -13.31
C ASP A 276 26.40 -86.71 -13.52
N THR A 277 27.16 -86.82 -12.42
CA THR A 277 28.64 -86.91 -12.42
C THR A 277 29.20 -88.13 -13.16
N GLY A 278 28.38 -89.15 -13.43
CA GLY A 278 28.75 -90.32 -14.21
C GLY A 278 28.52 -90.20 -15.72
N VAL A 279 27.86 -89.14 -16.19
CA VAL A 279 27.43 -88.99 -17.61
C VAL A 279 27.76 -87.63 -18.20
N ASP A 280 27.75 -86.56 -17.41
CA ASP A 280 28.00 -85.19 -17.89
C ASP A 280 29.49 -84.85 -17.97
N SER A 281 29.87 -84.17 -19.05
CA SER A 281 31.27 -83.84 -19.34
C SER A 281 31.71 -82.57 -18.63
N GLN A 282 32.78 -82.66 -17.83
CA GLN A 282 33.44 -81.48 -17.27
C GLN A 282 34.14 -80.70 -18.38
N ILE A 283 33.80 -79.41 -18.54
CA ILE A 283 34.35 -78.52 -19.57
C ILE A 283 35.56 -77.75 -19.04
N THR A 284 35.44 -77.19 -17.84
CA THR A 284 36.51 -76.41 -17.19
C THR A 284 36.23 -76.27 -15.69
N SER A 285 37.22 -75.81 -14.91
CA SER A 285 37.07 -75.52 -13.48
C SER A 285 37.93 -74.34 -13.07
N ALA A 286 37.42 -73.52 -12.17
CA ALA A 286 38.07 -72.34 -11.63
C ALA A 286 38.17 -72.42 -10.09
N THR A 287 39.11 -71.66 -9.53
CA THR A 287 39.11 -71.27 -8.11
C THR A 287 38.77 -69.79 -8.06
N LEU A 288 38.10 -69.33 -7.01
CA LEU A 288 37.86 -67.90 -6.82
C LEU A 288 39.18 -67.16 -6.58
N GLY A 289 39.24 -65.91 -7.02
CA GLY A 289 40.38 -65.03 -6.80
C GLY A 289 40.48 -64.57 -5.34
N ALA A 290 41.71 -64.54 -4.79
CA ALA A 290 41.98 -64.17 -3.40
C ALA A 290 41.87 -62.66 -3.09
N VAL A 291 40.98 -61.93 -3.78
CA VAL A 291 40.72 -60.49 -3.65
C VAL A 291 39.21 -60.31 -3.47
N THR A 292 38.75 -59.27 -2.76
CA THR A 292 37.31 -59.03 -2.54
C THR A 292 36.80 -57.83 -3.35
N PRO A 293 35.68 -57.93 -4.10
CA PRO A 293 34.91 -59.15 -4.38
C PRO A 293 35.72 -60.17 -5.18
N ALA A 294 35.42 -61.46 -4.97
CA ALA A 294 36.19 -62.57 -5.52
C ALA A 294 35.57 -63.07 -6.83
N TYR A 295 36.41 -63.26 -7.85
CA TYR A 295 35.99 -63.61 -9.20
C TYR A 295 36.45 -65.02 -9.59
N ALA A 296 35.61 -65.77 -10.29
CA ALA A 296 35.97 -67.05 -10.91
C ALA A 296 35.52 -67.06 -12.38
N THR A 297 36.49 -66.98 -13.30
CA THR A 297 36.23 -67.06 -14.75
C THR A 297 36.44 -68.48 -15.27
N LEU A 298 35.36 -69.10 -15.70
CA LEU A 298 35.29 -70.41 -16.34
C LEU A 298 35.53 -70.23 -17.85
N THR A 299 36.79 -70.34 -18.27
CA THR A 299 37.18 -70.33 -19.68
C THR A 299 37.34 -71.78 -20.18
N PRO A 300 36.59 -72.24 -21.20
CA PRO A 300 36.84 -73.50 -21.89
C PRO A 300 38.20 -73.48 -22.61
N ALA A 301 38.89 -74.63 -22.69
CA ALA A 301 40.17 -74.73 -23.40
C ALA A 301 40.06 -74.55 -24.93
N THR A 302 38.84 -74.62 -25.46
CA THR A 302 38.45 -74.29 -26.85
C THR A 302 37.02 -73.74 -26.78
N ALA A 303 36.73 -72.64 -27.48
CA ALA A 303 35.40 -72.00 -27.45
C ALA A 303 34.28 -72.99 -27.87
N VAL A 304 33.13 -72.93 -27.19
CA VAL A 304 32.05 -73.92 -27.35
C VAL A 304 30.99 -73.38 -28.30
N THR A 305 30.78 -74.08 -29.42
CA THR A 305 29.75 -73.71 -30.39
C THR A 305 28.35 -74.01 -29.88
N LEU A 306 27.47 -73.01 -29.93
CA LEU A 306 26.05 -73.15 -29.62
C LEU A 306 25.27 -73.53 -30.90
N PRO A 307 24.40 -74.55 -30.86
CA PRO A 307 23.53 -74.89 -31.98
C PRO A 307 22.29 -73.95 -32.02
N PRO A 308 21.58 -73.86 -33.15
CA PRO A 308 20.34 -73.07 -33.26
C PRO A 308 19.19 -73.51 -32.34
N THR A 309 19.33 -74.66 -31.68
CA THR A 309 18.39 -75.21 -30.69
C THR A 309 18.77 -74.90 -29.24
N GLY A 310 19.88 -74.18 -29.02
CA GLY A 310 20.42 -73.90 -27.69
C GLY A 310 21.14 -75.08 -27.01
N LYS A 311 21.73 -74.83 -25.84
CA LYS A 311 22.45 -75.83 -25.02
C LYS A 311 22.29 -75.61 -23.52
N THR A 312 22.41 -76.70 -22.75
CA THR A 312 22.39 -76.68 -21.28
C THR A 312 23.78 -76.94 -20.69
N PHE A 313 24.13 -76.16 -19.67
CA PHE A 313 25.32 -76.33 -18.83
C PHE A 313 24.93 -76.29 -17.35
N PHE A 314 25.79 -76.87 -16.50
CA PHE A 314 25.62 -76.87 -15.05
C PHE A 314 26.87 -76.31 -14.36
N ILE A 315 26.66 -75.46 -13.35
CA ILE A 315 27.72 -74.95 -12.48
C ILE A 315 27.60 -75.63 -11.12
N VAL A 316 28.69 -76.23 -10.67
CA VAL A 316 28.76 -77.10 -9.49
C VAL A 316 29.81 -76.53 -8.54
N VAL A 317 29.49 -76.54 -7.24
CA VAL A 317 30.36 -75.98 -6.18
C VAL A 317 30.72 -77.07 -5.18
N ASN A 318 32.00 -77.11 -4.81
CA ASN A 318 32.56 -78.14 -3.92
C ASN A 318 32.87 -77.53 -2.54
N ILE A 319 32.02 -77.81 -1.55
CA ILE A 319 32.07 -77.21 -0.21
C ILE A 319 33.20 -77.84 0.63
N SER A 320 33.92 -77.01 1.40
CA SER A 320 34.96 -77.48 2.32
C SER A 320 34.37 -78.27 3.50
N LEU A 321 35.12 -79.26 3.99
CA LEU A 321 34.82 -79.95 5.26
C LEU A 321 34.96 -79.04 6.49
N THR A 322 35.42 -77.80 6.35
CA THR A 322 35.62 -76.83 7.44
C THR A 322 34.74 -75.57 7.31
N ALA A 323 33.71 -75.58 6.47
CA ALA A 323 32.85 -74.42 6.23
C ALA A 323 32.10 -73.94 7.49
N THR A 324 31.86 -72.64 7.59
CA THR A 324 31.30 -71.99 8.79
C THR A 324 29.76 -72.07 8.82
N VAL A 325 29.17 -72.34 9.99
CA VAL A 325 27.70 -72.43 10.17
C VAL A 325 27.06 -71.04 10.02
N ASP A 326 25.84 -71.00 9.47
CA ASP A 326 25.09 -69.82 9.01
C ASP A 326 25.83 -68.89 8.02
N ASN A 327 27.04 -69.25 7.59
CA ASN A 327 27.85 -68.43 6.70
C ASN A 327 27.33 -68.53 5.26
N VAL A 328 26.81 -67.41 4.76
CA VAL A 328 26.16 -67.35 3.44
C VAL A 328 27.21 -67.22 2.34
N ILE A 329 27.47 -68.32 1.64
CA ILE A 329 28.16 -68.30 0.35
C ILE A 329 27.17 -67.82 -0.70
N GLN A 330 27.47 -66.70 -1.36
CA GLN A 330 26.71 -66.13 -2.47
C GLN A 330 27.61 -65.99 -3.70
N LEU A 331 27.20 -66.66 -4.78
CA LEU A 331 27.77 -66.53 -6.12
C LEU A 331 26.69 -66.00 -7.06
N GLN A 332 27.08 -65.13 -8.00
CA GLN A 332 26.19 -64.53 -8.98
C GLN A 332 26.92 -64.25 -10.32
N ILE A 333 26.13 -64.03 -11.38
CA ILE A 333 26.57 -63.53 -12.70
C ILE A 333 25.95 -62.13 -12.83
N ASP A 334 26.54 -61.14 -12.15
CA ASP A 334 25.99 -59.81 -11.87
C ASP A 334 25.31 -59.15 -13.07
N ASN A 335 25.93 -59.25 -14.23
CA ASN A 335 25.42 -58.79 -15.50
C ASN A 335 25.79 -59.78 -16.61
N PRO A 336 24.87 -60.69 -17.01
CA PRO A 336 25.14 -61.66 -18.07
C PRO A 336 25.44 -61.05 -19.46
N SER A 337 25.33 -59.73 -19.64
CA SER A 337 25.76 -59.03 -20.86
C SER A 337 27.25 -58.64 -20.88
N THR A 338 27.93 -58.65 -19.73
CA THR A 338 29.39 -58.45 -19.61
C THR A 338 30.10 -59.72 -19.14
N ASP A 339 29.43 -60.52 -18.33
CA ASP A 339 30.05 -61.60 -17.58
C ASP A 339 30.01 -62.94 -18.35
N ILE A 340 29.22 -63.02 -19.43
CA ILE A 340 29.24 -64.12 -20.40
C ILE A 340 29.59 -63.54 -21.76
N THR A 341 30.71 -64.00 -22.35
CA THR A 341 31.21 -63.46 -23.62
C THR A 341 30.89 -64.39 -24.79
N PHE A 342 30.32 -63.80 -25.85
CA PHE A 342 29.96 -64.47 -27.09
C PHE A 342 30.60 -63.78 -28.29
N SER A 343 30.87 -64.56 -29.34
CA SER A 343 31.23 -64.03 -30.66
C SER A 343 30.31 -64.56 -31.77
N ASP A 344 29.97 -63.67 -32.70
CA ASP A 344 29.15 -63.92 -33.90
C ASP A 344 30.02 -64.32 -35.11
N ALA A 345 29.38 -64.88 -36.15
CA ALA A 345 30.00 -65.29 -37.39
C ALA A 345 29.80 -64.36 -38.61
N TYR A 346 28.66 -63.65 -38.78
CA TYR A 346 28.32 -62.95 -40.05
C TYR A 346 27.20 -61.87 -39.93
N ALA A 347 27.31 -60.78 -40.71
CA ALA A 347 26.43 -59.60 -40.63
C ALA A 347 25.64 -59.20 -41.91
N ASP A 348 24.33 -58.90 -41.75
CA ASP A 348 23.35 -58.16 -42.61
C ASP A 348 22.14 -57.78 -41.69
N GLY A 349 21.02 -57.10 -42.00
CA GLY A 349 20.40 -56.51 -43.21
C GLY A 349 19.05 -55.82 -42.86
N VAL A 350 18.31 -55.22 -43.81
CA VAL A 350 17.02 -54.51 -43.52
C VAL A 350 15.90 -54.70 -44.56
N SER A 351 14.65 -55.00 -44.12
CA SER A 351 13.38 -54.69 -44.81
C SER A 351 12.14 -54.83 -43.88
N GLY A 352 10.97 -54.21 -44.09
CA GLY A 352 10.65 -53.13 -45.04
C GLY A 352 9.15 -52.89 -45.36
N GLY A 353 8.31 -52.46 -44.41
CA GLY A 353 6.90 -52.02 -44.65
C GLY A 353 6.15 -51.67 -43.34
N ASP A 354 5.16 -50.77 -43.29
CA ASP A 354 4.47 -49.98 -44.34
C ASP A 354 4.12 -48.55 -43.81
N TYR A 355 3.78 -47.62 -44.72
CA TYR A 355 3.52 -46.18 -44.54
C TYR A 355 4.72 -45.29 -44.12
N ALA A 356 5.28 -44.62 -45.12
CA ALA A 356 6.51 -43.82 -44.99
C ALA A 356 6.30 -42.34 -44.64
N TYR A 357 7.26 -41.79 -43.90
CA TYR A 357 7.96 -40.57 -44.31
C TYR A 357 9.46 -40.87 -44.35
N VAL A 358 10.14 -40.47 -45.43
CA VAL A 358 11.54 -40.83 -45.68
C VAL A 358 12.49 -39.78 -45.11
N LEU A 359 13.43 -40.22 -44.28
CA LEU A 359 14.71 -39.55 -44.05
C LEU A 359 15.85 -40.54 -44.36
N PRO A 360 17.03 -40.07 -44.80
CA PRO A 360 18.02 -40.92 -45.44
C PRO A 360 18.69 -41.88 -44.46
N SER A 361 18.92 -43.11 -44.94
CA SER A 361 19.73 -44.13 -44.28
C SER A 361 21.14 -43.62 -43.98
N ARG A 362 21.50 -43.57 -42.69
CA ARG A 362 22.88 -43.65 -42.24
C ARG A 362 23.15 -45.06 -41.72
N GLU A 363 24.38 -45.50 -41.87
CA GLU A 363 24.85 -46.80 -41.40
C GLU A 363 24.77 -46.87 -39.88
N TYR A 364 24.14 -47.91 -39.35
CA TYR A 364 24.29 -48.31 -37.96
C TYR A 364 25.26 -49.49 -37.92
N VAL A 365 26.47 -49.26 -37.42
CA VAL A 365 27.32 -50.34 -36.93
C VAL A 365 26.71 -50.78 -35.60
N GLN A 366 25.89 -51.84 -35.63
CA GLN A 366 25.22 -52.37 -34.45
C GLN A 366 26.11 -53.45 -33.80
N GLU A 367 26.81 -53.07 -32.73
CA GLU A 367 27.37 -54.07 -31.81
C GLU A 367 26.23 -54.82 -31.12
N GLY A 368 26.38 -56.15 -31.01
CA GLY A 368 25.34 -57.05 -30.51
C GLY A 368 25.17 -57.01 -28.99
N TYR A 369 24.49 -55.99 -28.47
CA TYR A 369 24.19 -55.87 -27.05
C TYR A 369 22.97 -56.71 -26.61
N LEU A 370 23.10 -57.42 -25.47
CA LEU A 370 21.96 -58.04 -24.78
C LEU A 370 20.99 -56.95 -24.31
N LEU A 371 19.77 -56.94 -24.86
CA LEU A 371 18.75 -55.93 -24.49
C LEU A 371 17.34 -56.51 -24.35
N GLY A 372 17.25 -57.81 -24.04
CA GLY A 372 16.03 -58.59 -24.26
C GLY A 372 15.65 -59.60 -23.18
N ILE A 373 15.83 -59.33 -21.89
CA ILE A 373 15.28 -60.22 -20.84
C ILE A 373 13.73 -60.22 -20.92
N THR A 374 13.13 -61.22 -21.57
CA THR A 374 11.69 -61.53 -21.44
C THR A 374 11.53 -62.38 -20.20
N ALA A 375 10.72 -61.89 -19.26
CA ALA A 375 10.73 -62.32 -17.86
C ALA A 375 12.12 -62.13 -17.21
N VAL A 376 12.40 -60.92 -16.71
CA VAL A 376 13.26 -60.82 -15.53
C VAL A 376 12.45 -61.34 -14.34
N PRO A 377 12.86 -62.40 -13.63
CA PRO A 377 12.32 -62.72 -12.32
C PRO A 377 12.93 -61.77 -11.27
N SER A 378 12.64 -60.45 -11.40
CA SER A 378 13.21 -59.34 -10.59
C SER A 378 14.71 -59.10 -10.83
N PRO A 379 15.36 -58.09 -10.20
CA PRO A 379 16.83 -57.97 -10.09
C PRO A 379 17.51 -59.11 -9.30
N ASN A 380 16.92 -60.30 -9.33
CA ASN A 380 17.54 -61.53 -8.92
C ASN A 380 18.35 -62.04 -10.12
N THR A 381 19.59 -61.57 -10.21
CA THR A 381 20.71 -62.47 -10.52
C THR A 381 20.47 -63.80 -9.79
N PRO A 382 20.80 -64.98 -10.35
CA PRO A 382 20.62 -66.24 -9.63
C PRO A 382 21.54 -66.28 -8.40
N LEU A 383 21.05 -65.72 -7.30
CA LEU A 383 21.75 -65.46 -6.04
C LEU A 383 21.59 -66.68 -5.18
N ILE A 384 22.46 -67.67 -5.40
CA ILE A 384 22.41 -68.90 -4.61
C ILE A 384 22.82 -68.55 -3.19
N THR A 385 21.83 -68.55 -2.31
CA THR A 385 21.97 -68.29 -0.89
C THR A 385 21.87 -69.63 -0.18
N ILE A 386 23.00 -70.33 -0.06
CA ILE A 386 23.05 -71.53 0.78
C ILE A 386 22.94 -71.05 2.23
N LYS A 387 21.96 -71.58 2.95
CA LYS A 387 21.84 -71.44 4.40
C LYS A 387 21.93 -72.81 5.03
N PHE A 388 22.71 -72.87 6.09
CA PHE A 388 22.55 -73.87 7.14
C PHE A 388 21.31 -73.47 7.96
N GLN A 389 20.70 -74.41 8.69
CA GLN A 389 19.52 -74.15 9.51
C GLN A 389 19.79 -74.58 10.96
N ASP A 390 19.19 -73.85 11.89
CA ASP A 390 19.09 -74.19 13.31
C ASP A 390 17.60 -74.26 13.69
N ILE A 391 17.23 -75.23 14.52
CA ILE A 391 15.83 -75.67 14.72
C ILE A 391 15.21 -75.10 16.02
N ASP A 392 15.92 -74.20 16.72
CA ASP A 392 15.59 -73.76 18.08
C ASP A 392 15.61 -72.21 18.26
N MET A 393 15.46 -71.41 17.19
CA MET A 393 15.59 -69.94 17.28
C MET A 393 14.36 -69.24 17.93
N PRO A 394 14.54 -68.43 19.00
CA PRO A 394 13.45 -67.70 19.68
C PRO A 394 12.82 -66.54 18.87
N PRO A 395 11.63 -66.03 19.26
CA PRO A 395 10.94 -64.94 18.57
C PRO A 395 11.68 -63.59 18.67
N VAL A 396 11.51 -62.73 17.67
CA VAL A 396 12.09 -61.37 17.60
C VAL A 396 11.09 -60.35 17.04
N VAL A 397 11.29 -59.05 17.31
CA VAL A 397 10.50 -57.97 16.70
C VAL A 397 11.09 -57.57 15.34
N THR A 398 10.35 -57.87 14.27
CA THR A 398 10.71 -57.67 12.86
C THR A 398 10.46 -56.23 12.39
N SER A 399 9.41 -55.58 12.87
CA SER A 399 9.07 -54.19 12.51
C SER A 399 8.50 -53.40 13.70
N ILE A 400 8.61 -52.07 13.65
CA ILE A 400 8.21 -51.13 14.69
C ILE A 400 7.61 -49.86 14.08
N VAL A 401 6.58 -49.32 14.72
CA VAL A 401 5.99 -48.00 14.41
C VAL A 401 5.77 -47.25 15.74
N PRO A 402 6.09 -45.95 15.85
CA PRO A 402 6.99 -45.20 14.98
C PRO A 402 8.36 -45.88 14.85
N GLY A 403 9.09 -45.59 13.77
CA GLY A 403 10.45 -46.11 13.57
C GLY A 403 11.42 -45.62 14.64
N ASN A 404 12.54 -46.32 14.84
CA ASN A 404 13.53 -45.92 15.84
C ASN A 404 14.17 -44.56 15.51
N ASN A 405 14.15 -43.64 16.47
CA ASN A 405 14.51 -42.23 16.36
C ASN A 405 13.60 -41.42 15.39
N ALA A 406 12.36 -41.88 15.13
CA ALA A 406 11.40 -41.09 14.37
C ALA A 406 11.06 -39.78 15.12
N THR A 407 11.06 -38.66 14.41
CA THR A 407 10.79 -37.33 14.96
C THR A 407 9.46 -36.77 14.45
N ASN A 408 8.89 -35.80 15.16
CA ASN A 408 7.60 -35.18 14.84
C ASN A 408 6.42 -36.19 14.78
N VAL A 409 6.47 -37.24 15.61
CA VAL A 409 5.39 -38.23 15.73
C VAL A 409 4.14 -37.58 16.33
N ASP A 410 2.99 -37.76 15.70
CA ASP A 410 1.72 -37.23 16.18
C ASP A 410 1.45 -37.61 17.65
N ARG A 411 0.94 -36.66 18.44
CA ARG A 411 0.71 -36.84 19.88
C ARG A 411 -0.38 -37.88 20.18
N THR A 412 -1.23 -38.21 19.22
CA THR A 412 -2.25 -39.26 19.28
C THR A 412 -1.79 -40.62 18.74
N ALA A 413 -0.53 -40.72 18.27
CA ALA A 413 -0.03 -41.92 17.61
C ALA A 413 0.01 -43.15 18.54
N THR A 414 -0.41 -44.29 17.98
CA THR A 414 -0.19 -45.60 18.58
C THR A 414 1.20 -46.14 18.27
N VAL A 415 1.68 -47.05 19.12
CA VAL A 415 3.01 -47.64 19.03
C VAL A 415 2.85 -49.14 18.71
N VAL A 416 3.39 -49.60 17.59
CA VAL A 416 3.20 -50.95 17.05
C VAL A 416 4.51 -51.74 17.08
N ALA A 417 4.43 -53.02 17.41
CA ALA A 417 5.50 -54.01 17.23
C ALA A 417 4.97 -55.20 16.42
N ILE A 418 5.73 -55.64 15.42
CA ILE A 418 5.43 -56.84 14.63
C ILE A 418 6.48 -57.91 14.97
N PHE A 419 6.04 -59.13 15.25
CA PHE A 419 6.90 -60.25 15.65
C PHE A 419 7.28 -61.18 14.48
N SER A 420 8.26 -62.06 14.70
CA SER A 420 8.65 -63.12 13.74
C SER A 420 7.85 -64.41 13.88
N LYS A 421 7.17 -64.61 15.03
CA LYS A 421 6.28 -65.74 15.33
C LYS A 421 4.97 -65.22 15.94
N PRO A 422 3.85 -65.98 15.87
CA PRO A 422 2.66 -65.73 16.68
C PRO A 422 2.99 -65.76 18.18
N MET A 423 2.49 -64.78 18.94
CA MET A 423 2.84 -64.55 20.34
C MET A 423 1.72 -64.87 21.33
N ILE A 424 2.07 -65.26 22.56
CA ILE A 424 1.11 -65.46 23.64
C ILE A 424 0.60 -64.10 24.12
N VAL A 425 -0.66 -63.79 23.78
CA VAL A 425 -1.39 -62.53 24.05
C VAL A 425 -1.10 -61.93 25.43
N SER A 426 -1.21 -62.74 26.50
CA SER A 426 -1.01 -62.27 27.88
C SER A 426 0.43 -61.83 28.19
N THR A 427 1.43 -62.46 27.56
CA THR A 427 2.84 -62.07 27.72
C THR A 427 3.10 -60.73 27.04
N VAL A 428 2.53 -60.49 25.84
CA VAL A 428 2.68 -59.23 25.11
C VAL A 428 1.99 -58.07 25.83
N ILE A 429 0.75 -58.25 26.30
CA ILE A 429 0.02 -57.21 27.04
C ILE A 429 0.74 -56.82 28.34
N THR A 430 1.47 -57.75 28.96
CA THR A 430 2.25 -57.49 30.18
C THR A 430 3.60 -56.81 29.89
N ASN A 431 4.24 -57.15 28.77
CA ASN A 431 5.65 -56.81 28.49
C ASN A 431 5.88 -55.79 27.37
N PHE A 432 4.86 -55.29 26.68
CA PHE A 432 4.98 -54.14 25.79
C PHE A 432 4.64 -52.86 26.55
N LYS A 433 5.63 -51.97 26.71
CA LYS A 433 5.56 -50.77 27.55
C LYS A 433 6.08 -49.54 26.80
N LEU A 434 5.60 -48.36 27.22
CA LEU A 434 6.03 -47.06 26.73
C LEU A 434 6.49 -46.20 27.92
N PHE A 435 7.60 -45.47 27.76
CA PHE A 435 8.20 -44.66 28.83
C PHE A 435 8.49 -43.23 28.38
N ALA A 436 8.25 -42.26 29.25
CA ALA A 436 8.74 -40.88 29.15
C ALA A 436 9.96 -40.75 30.07
N GLY A 437 11.16 -40.85 29.51
CA GLY A 437 12.40 -40.99 30.30
C GLY A 437 12.37 -42.24 31.17
N ALA A 438 12.20 -42.06 32.50
CA ALA A 438 12.11 -43.14 33.48
C ALA A 438 10.67 -43.49 33.93
N THR A 439 9.67 -42.73 33.48
CA THR A 439 8.26 -42.88 33.92
C THR A 439 7.48 -43.71 32.91
N GLU A 440 6.76 -44.76 33.34
CA GLU A 440 5.86 -45.52 32.46
C GLU A 440 4.67 -44.66 32.03
N VAL A 441 4.37 -44.63 30.74
CA VAL A 441 3.22 -43.91 30.16
C VAL A 441 1.99 -44.82 30.25
N PRO A 442 0.91 -44.40 30.95
CA PRO A 442 -0.33 -45.15 31.01
C PRO A 442 -0.87 -45.43 29.61
N SER A 443 -1.02 -46.71 29.29
CA SER A 443 -1.34 -47.19 27.95
C SER A 443 -2.09 -48.53 28.03
N SER A 444 -2.89 -48.82 27.01
CA SER A 444 -3.47 -50.14 26.77
C SER A 444 -2.71 -50.85 25.65
N VAL A 445 -2.62 -52.18 25.71
CA VAL A 445 -1.98 -53.00 24.69
C VAL A 445 -2.99 -54.00 24.16
N SER A 446 -3.03 -54.16 22.84
CA SER A 446 -3.75 -55.22 22.14
C SER A 446 -2.80 -56.00 21.23
N LEU A 447 -3.19 -57.24 20.91
CA LEU A 447 -2.57 -58.07 19.90
C LEU A 447 -3.63 -58.40 18.84
N ALA A 448 -3.28 -58.29 17.56
CA ALA A 448 -4.18 -58.57 16.46
C ALA A 448 -4.51 -60.08 16.36
N ALA A 449 -5.52 -60.43 15.59
CA ALA A 449 -6.01 -61.81 15.47
C ALA A 449 -5.03 -62.78 14.79
N ASP A 450 -3.94 -62.27 14.21
CA ASP A 450 -2.78 -63.04 13.72
C ASP A 450 -1.83 -63.48 14.85
N ASN A 451 -1.99 -62.93 16.06
CA ASN A 451 -1.05 -62.97 17.19
C ASN A 451 0.36 -62.42 16.86
N VAL A 452 0.54 -61.70 15.77
CA VAL A 452 1.84 -61.22 15.26
C VAL A 452 1.98 -59.69 15.35
N THR A 453 0.87 -58.94 15.26
CA THR A 453 0.89 -57.47 15.30
C THR A 453 0.37 -56.94 16.63
N ALA A 454 1.23 -56.34 17.46
CA ALA A 454 0.88 -55.74 18.75
C ALA A 454 0.78 -54.22 18.67
N THR A 455 -0.27 -53.64 19.25
CA THR A 455 -0.51 -52.20 19.26
C THR A 455 -0.67 -51.69 20.69
N LEU A 456 0.14 -50.72 21.07
CA LEU A 456 0.09 -49.97 22.32
C LEU A 456 -0.53 -48.59 22.06
N THR A 457 -1.57 -48.25 22.81
CA THR A 457 -2.30 -46.99 22.71
C THR A 457 -2.17 -46.21 24.03
N PRO A 458 -1.53 -45.02 24.04
CA PRO A 458 -1.52 -44.13 25.19
C PRO A 458 -2.94 -43.79 25.67
N SER A 459 -3.16 -43.67 26.98
CA SER A 459 -4.49 -43.35 27.52
C SER A 459 -4.86 -41.86 27.46
N ALA A 460 -3.94 -41.02 27.01
CA ALA A 460 -4.08 -39.59 26.75
C ALA A 460 -3.00 -39.19 25.73
N ASP A 461 -3.19 -38.07 25.03
CA ASP A 461 -2.21 -37.51 24.10
C ASP A 461 -0.82 -37.39 24.75
N LEU A 462 0.21 -37.78 24.00
CA LEU A 462 1.60 -37.59 24.39
C LEU A 462 1.94 -36.10 24.57
N GLU A 463 2.95 -35.78 25.36
CA GLU A 463 3.41 -34.41 25.63
C GLU A 463 4.20 -33.85 24.44
N TRP A 464 4.23 -32.52 24.29
CA TRP A 464 4.99 -31.84 23.23
C TRP A 464 6.50 -31.90 23.50
N GLY A 465 7.31 -32.08 22.45
CA GLY A 465 8.79 -32.03 22.49
C GLY A 465 9.46 -33.17 23.27
N MET A 466 8.71 -34.21 23.65
CA MET A 466 9.19 -35.29 24.51
C MET A 466 9.65 -36.49 23.70
N THR A 467 10.76 -37.11 24.14
CA THR A 467 11.25 -38.38 23.61
C THR A 467 10.67 -39.53 24.43
N TYR A 468 9.97 -40.42 23.74
CA TYR A 468 9.37 -41.62 24.28
C TYR A 468 10.20 -42.85 23.92
N THR A 469 10.33 -43.77 24.87
CA THR A 469 11.03 -45.04 24.70
C THR A 469 10.03 -46.19 24.77
N ALA A 470 9.82 -46.87 23.66
CA ALA A 470 9.04 -48.09 23.58
C ALA A 470 9.93 -49.30 23.88
N THR A 471 9.44 -50.21 24.71
CA THR A 471 10.16 -51.44 25.09
C THR A 471 9.22 -52.63 25.04
N VAL A 472 9.62 -53.66 24.29
CA VAL A 472 9.08 -55.01 24.40
C VAL A 472 10.11 -55.83 25.18
N TYR A 473 9.77 -56.23 26.41
CA TYR A 473 10.65 -57.04 27.25
C TYR A 473 10.70 -58.48 26.75
N GLY A 474 11.92 -59.00 26.56
CA GLY A 474 12.19 -60.39 26.19
C GLY A 474 12.97 -61.14 27.25
N ASN A 475 13.95 -60.49 27.90
CA ASN A 475 15.00 -61.14 28.69
C ASN A 475 14.48 -62.11 29.79
N GLY A 476 14.56 -63.40 29.51
CA GLY A 476 14.29 -64.48 30.48
C GLY A 476 12.83 -64.93 30.55
N SER A 477 12.53 -65.85 31.47
CA SER A 477 11.24 -66.57 31.59
C SER A 477 10.06 -65.74 32.10
N SER A 478 9.99 -64.46 31.70
CA SER A 478 8.95 -63.50 32.06
C SER A 478 8.68 -62.47 30.96
N GLY A 479 9.51 -62.42 29.89
CA GLY A 479 9.29 -61.55 28.73
C GLY A 479 8.19 -62.07 27.79
N VAL A 480 8.13 -61.50 26.58
CA VAL A 480 7.25 -62.00 25.52
C VAL A 480 7.68 -63.38 25.03
N GLN A 481 6.70 -64.24 24.82
CA GLN A 481 6.85 -65.65 24.49
C GLN A 481 6.00 -65.98 23.26
N ASP A 482 6.52 -66.77 22.32
CA ASP A 482 5.72 -67.24 21.18
C ASP A 482 4.72 -68.33 21.59
N SER A 483 3.71 -68.57 20.75
CA SER A 483 2.66 -69.57 20.98
C SER A 483 2.84 -70.85 20.15
N VAL A 484 4.05 -71.14 19.67
CA VAL A 484 4.36 -72.26 18.76
C VAL A 484 5.29 -73.26 19.45
N ASP A 485 6.48 -72.80 19.85
CA ASP A 485 7.50 -73.54 20.58
C ASP A 485 7.68 -73.06 22.03
N ASN A 486 7.09 -71.91 22.39
CA ASN A 486 7.10 -71.32 23.74
C ASN A 486 8.47 -70.77 24.16
N LEU A 487 9.28 -70.33 23.21
CA LEU A 487 10.55 -69.66 23.46
C LEU A 487 10.34 -68.19 23.83
N PHE A 488 11.18 -67.68 24.72
CA PHE A 488 11.18 -66.26 25.12
C PHE A 488 12.11 -65.46 24.22
N MET A 489 11.68 -64.26 23.79
CA MET A 489 12.53 -63.36 22.99
C MET A 489 13.85 -63.07 23.74
N THR A 490 15.00 -63.39 23.15
CA THR A 490 16.29 -63.44 23.89
C THR A 490 16.82 -62.07 24.33
N ALA A 491 16.39 -60.99 23.69
CA ALA A 491 16.80 -59.63 23.98
C ALA A 491 15.61 -58.66 23.93
N ASN A 492 15.49 -57.76 24.92
CA ASN A 492 14.51 -56.68 24.91
C ASN A 492 14.61 -55.85 23.61
N LYS A 493 13.50 -55.67 22.89
CA LYS A 493 13.44 -54.71 21.78
C LYS A 493 13.16 -53.33 22.37
N VAL A 494 14.12 -52.43 22.27
CA VAL A 494 13.99 -51.02 22.69
C VAL A 494 14.13 -50.12 21.46
N TRP A 495 13.25 -49.14 21.34
CA TRP A 495 13.38 -48.05 20.38
C TRP A 495 12.82 -46.75 20.95
N ASN A 496 13.23 -45.62 20.39
CA ASN A 496 12.71 -44.32 20.79
C ASN A 496 12.03 -43.59 19.62
N PHE A 497 11.23 -42.58 19.94
CA PHE A 497 10.70 -41.60 19.00
C PHE A 497 10.41 -40.28 19.73
N SER A 498 10.24 -39.17 19.03
CA SER A 498 9.87 -37.88 19.63
C SER A 498 8.66 -37.22 18.98
N THR A 499 7.85 -36.56 19.82
CA THR A 499 6.75 -35.70 19.39
C THR A 499 7.28 -34.34 18.86
N PRO A 500 6.50 -33.59 18.06
CA PRO A 500 6.89 -32.24 17.64
C PRO A 500 7.13 -31.33 18.86
N PRO A 501 8.03 -30.34 18.76
CA PRO A 501 8.22 -29.34 19.81
C PRO A 501 6.96 -28.50 20.02
N ALA A 502 6.77 -27.97 21.24
CA ALA A 502 5.68 -27.04 21.54
C ALA A 502 5.89 -25.72 20.78
N ILE A 503 5.03 -25.43 19.80
CA ILE A 503 5.00 -24.14 19.13
C ILE A 503 3.92 -23.29 19.80
N HIS A 504 4.34 -22.37 20.65
CA HIS A 504 3.42 -21.45 21.34
C HIS A 504 2.79 -20.44 20.36
N PRO A 505 1.56 -19.97 20.62
CA PRO A 505 1.00 -18.81 19.91
C PRO A 505 1.85 -17.56 20.18
N VAL A 506 1.96 -16.68 19.18
CA VAL A 506 2.60 -15.37 19.29
C VAL A 506 1.74 -14.30 18.61
N VAL A 507 1.88 -13.04 19.04
CA VAL A 507 1.27 -11.89 18.37
C VAL A 507 2.17 -11.48 17.19
N LEU A 508 1.64 -11.55 15.97
CA LEU A 508 2.33 -11.20 14.73
C LEU A 508 2.31 -9.70 14.45
N SER A 509 1.22 -9.02 14.80
CA SER A 509 1.02 -7.59 14.54
C SER A 509 -0.02 -7.00 15.48
N THR A 510 0.04 -5.68 15.67
CA THR A 510 -0.92 -4.92 16.47
C THR A 510 -1.32 -3.63 15.76
N ILE A 511 -2.53 -3.16 16.06
CA ILE A 511 -2.97 -1.79 15.75
C ILE A 511 -3.37 -1.12 17.09
N PRO A 512 -2.87 0.08 17.40
CA PRO A 512 -1.69 0.71 16.81
C PRO A 512 -0.45 -0.18 16.91
N MET A 513 0.56 0.09 16.08
CA MET A 513 1.89 -0.52 16.26
C MET A 513 2.53 -0.01 17.55
N ASN A 514 3.47 -0.76 18.12
CA ASN A 514 4.15 -0.40 19.36
C ASN A 514 4.85 0.97 19.27
N SER A 515 4.70 1.78 20.32
CA SER A 515 5.24 3.12 20.48
C SER A 515 4.78 4.17 19.46
N VAL A 516 3.68 3.93 18.73
CA VAL A 516 3.10 4.94 17.83
C VAL A 516 2.50 6.10 18.63
N ILE A 517 2.73 7.33 18.16
CA ILE A 517 2.19 8.58 18.72
C ILE A 517 1.10 9.19 17.83
N GLU A 518 0.41 10.22 18.33
CA GLU A 518 -0.68 10.92 17.65
C GLU A 518 -1.88 10.04 17.24
N VAL A 519 -2.09 8.94 17.96
CA VAL A 519 -3.18 7.98 17.71
C VAL A 519 -4.54 8.59 18.00
N SER A 520 -5.53 8.33 17.14
CA SER A 520 -6.92 8.77 17.37
C SER A 520 -7.47 8.27 18.71
N ARG A 521 -8.19 9.14 19.41
CA ARG A 521 -8.94 8.83 20.64
C ARG A 521 -10.06 7.80 20.44
N THR A 522 -10.46 7.56 19.20
CA THR A 522 -11.42 6.52 18.78
C THR A 522 -10.73 5.36 18.04
N THR A 523 -9.43 5.14 18.27
CA THR A 523 -8.72 4.00 17.68
C THR A 523 -9.32 2.68 18.15
N ILE A 524 -9.31 1.70 17.25
CA ILE A 524 -9.63 0.31 17.56
C ILE A 524 -8.31 -0.39 17.85
N VAL A 525 -8.20 -1.04 19.01
CA VAL A 525 -6.93 -1.65 19.44
C VAL A 525 -6.98 -3.15 19.12
N THR A 526 -6.11 -3.64 18.25
CA THR A 526 -6.13 -5.03 17.76
C THR A 526 -4.79 -5.75 17.93
N ALA A 527 -4.85 -7.08 17.94
CA ALA A 527 -3.70 -7.97 17.88
C ALA A 527 -4.02 -9.21 17.03
N THR A 528 -3.16 -9.55 16.08
CA THR A 528 -3.29 -10.74 15.22
C THR A 528 -2.34 -11.84 15.67
N PHE A 529 -2.81 -13.07 15.82
CA PHE A 529 -2.05 -14.21 16.33
C PHE A 529 -1.51 -15.12 15.22
N SER A 530 -0.43 -15.86 15.52
CA SER A 530 0.13 -16.89 14.63
C SER A 530 -0.77 -18.12 14.47
N LYS A 531 -1.56 -18.45 15.49
CA LYS A 531 -2.44 -19.63 15.57
C LYS A 531 -3.89 -19.23 15.82
N ASP A 532 -4.79 -20.20 15.66
CA ASP A 532 -6.19 -20.05 16.06
C ASP A 532 -6.32 -20.10 17.58
N MET A 533 -6.88 -19.04 18.17
CA MET A 533 -7.00 -18.88 19.62
C MET A 533 -8.37 -19.28 20.16
N VAL A 534 -8.41 -19.81 21.40
CA VAL A 534 -9.66 -20.02 22.15
C VAL A 534 -10.19 -18.65 22.55
N ALA A 535 -11.22 -18.16 21.86
CA ALA A 535 -11.75 -16.79 21.97
C ALA A 535 -11.95 -16.32 23.43
N ALA A 536 -12.59 -17.14 24.28
CA ALA A 536 -12.85 -16.80 25.68
C ALA A 536 -11.56 -16.57 26.50
N SER A 537 -10.47 -17.28 26.19
CA SER A 537 -9.17 -17.08 26.85
C SER A 537 -8.56 -15.72 26.47
N VAL A 538 -8.65 -15.33 25.19
CA VAL A 538 -8.17 -14.04 24.71
C VAL A 538 -8.98 -12.90 25.30
N GLN A 539 -10.31 -13.05 25.35
CA GLN A 539 -11.23 -12.07 25.95
C GLN A 539 -10.96 -11.81 27.44
N ALA A 540 -10.50 -12.82 28.20
CA ALA A 540 -10.14 -12.67 29.61
C ALA A 540 -8.74 -12.05 29.83
N ASN A 541 -7.86 -12.08 28.82
CA ASN A 541 -6.43 -11.75 28.96
C ASN A 541 -5.97 -10.52 28.17
N PHE A 542 -6.71 -10.08 27.16
CA PHE A 542 -6.43 -8.83 26.42
C PHE A 542 -6.99 -7.62 27.18
N LYS A 543 -6.11 -6.73 27.63
CA LYS A 543 -6.41 -5.58 28.50
C LYS A 543 -5.73 -4.31 27.97
N LEU A 544 -6.37 -3.16 28.20
CA LEU A 544 -5.84 -1.82 27.93
C LEU A 544 -5.66 -1.08 29.26
N HIS A 545 -4.59 -0.31 29.42
CA HIS A 545 -4.24 0.41 30.65
C HIS A 545 -3.77 1.83 30.34
N ASP A 546 -4.23 2.84 31.08
CA ASP A 546 -3.89 4.26 30.86
C ASP A 546 -2.58 4.73 31.53
N GLY A 547 -1.91 3.80 32.23
CA GLY A 547 -0.72 4.06 33.06
C GLY A 547 -1.04 4.10 34.56
N THR A 548 -2.29 4.39 34.93
CA THR A 548 -2.82 4.42 36.30
C THR A 548 -3.92 3.39 36.56
N SER A 549 -4.74 3.07 35.55
CA SER A 549 -5.90 2.19 35.66
C SER A 549 -6.16 1.36 34.40
N PHE A 550 -6.92 0.27 34.54
CA PHE A 550 -7.42 -0.50 33.40
C PHE A 550 -8.59 0.21 32.73
N VAL A 551 -8.51 0.39 31.41
CA VAL A 551 -9.56 1.02 30.60
C VAL A 551 -10.71 0.03 30.42
N GLY A 552 -11.93 0.44 30.77
CA GLY A 552 -13.14 -0.37 30.61
C GLY A 552 -13.65 -0.38 29.17
N GLY A 553 -13.48 -1.50 28.47
CA GLY A 553 -13.99 -1.76 27.12
C GLY A 553 -14.35 -3.23 26.92
N SER A 554 -14.61 -3.65 25.68
CA SER A 554 -14.94 -5.05 25.35
C SER A 554 -13.94 -5.65 24.36
N VAL A 555 -13.74 -6.97 24.42
CA VAL A 555 -12.87 -7.71 23.49
C VAL A 555 -13.72 -8.67 22.64
N SER A 556 -13.52 -8.62 21.32
CA SER A 556 -13.94 -9.69 20.41
C SER A 556 -12.70 -10.41 19.85
N TYR A 557 -12.91 -11.60 19.28
CA TYR A 557 -11.89 -12.35 18.55
C TYR A 557 -12.52 -12.93 17.29
N ASP A 558 -11.97 -12.59 16.13
CA ASP A 558 -12.35 -13.16 14.84
C ASP A 558 -11.39 -14.29 14.47
N ALA A 559 -11.90 -15.52 14.41
CA ALA A 559 -11.07 -16.69 14.16
C ALA A 559 -10.50 -16.75 12.72
N PRO A 560 -11.27 -16.50 11.64
CA PRO A 560 -10.74 -16.52 10.27
C PRO A 560 -9.59 -15.55 10.02
N THR A 561 -9.56 -14.38 10.68
CA THR A 561 -8.44 -13.42 10.59
C THR A 561 -7.47 -13.49 11.77
N ARG A 562 -7.64 -14.45 12.70
CA ARG A 562 -6.87 -14.62 13.95
C ARG A 562 -6.71 -13.33 14.75
N THR A 563 -7.68 -12.42 14.69
CA THR A 563 -7.52 -11.05 15.18
C THR A 563 -8.44 -10.77 16.36
N ALA A 564 -7.82 -10.48 17.51
CA ALA A 564 -8.52 -9.92 18.66
C ALA A 564 -8.67 -8.41 18.54
N THR A 565 -9.80 -7.88 18.99
CA THR A 565 -10.16 -6.47 18.88
C THR A 565 -10.73 -5.97 20.21
N PHE A 566 -9.98 -5.10 20.88
CA PHE A 566 -10.45 -4.32 22.02
C PHE A 566 -11.14 -3.05 21.50
N THR A 567 -12.40 -2.87 21.89
CA THR A 567 -13.27 -1.76 21.49
C THR A 567 -13.63 -0.91 22.69
N GLN A 568 -13.27 0.37 22.64
CA GLN A 568 -13.73 1.38 23.59
C GLN A 568 -15.07 1.96 23.12
N THR A 569 -16.12 1.84 23.92
CA THR A 569 -17.48 2.26 23.53
C THR A 569 -17.80 3.70 23.93
N THR A 570 -17.65 4.06 25.21
CA THR A 570 -17.66 5.45 25.71
C THR A 570 -17.03 5.54 27.13
N PRO A 571 -16.42 6.68 27.51
CA PRO A 571 -15.98 7.77 26.63
C PRO A 571 -14.85 7.31 25.67
N PRO A 572 -14.50 8.11 24.65
CA PRO A 572 -13.26 7.92 23.89
C PRO A 572 -12.03 7.99 24.81
N LEU A 573 -10.89 7.49 24.33
CA LEU A 573 -9.62 7.58 25.06
C LEU A 573 -9.24 9.05 25.36
N GLU A 574 -8.42 9.27 26.38
CA GLU A 574 -8.01 10.62 26.80
C GLU A 574 -6.96 11.24 25.87
N TRP A 575 -6.76 12.56 25.99
CA TRP A 575 -5.83 13.32 25.14
C TRP A 575 -4.38 13.23 25.62
N GLY A 576 -3.44 12.96 24.71
CA GLY A 576 -2.01 12.91 25.00
C GLY A 576 -1.57 11.81 25.96
N THR A 577 -2.42 10.81 26.19
CA THR A 577 -2.23 9.75 27.18
C THR A 577 -1.48 8.58 26.56
N VAL A 578 -0.49 8.05 27.29
CA VAL A 578 0.25 6.83 26.91
C VAL A 578 -0.54 5.62 27.39
N TYR A 579 -1.18 4.93 26.45
CA TYR A 579 -1.86 3.67 26.72
C TYR A 579 -0.91 2.50 26.56
N THR A 580 -1.03 1.51 27.44
CA THR A 580 -0.39 0.20 27.31
C THR A 580 -1.47 -0.86 27.06
N ALA A 581 -1.43 -1.45 25.88
CA ALA A 581 -2.22 -2.62 25.54
C ALA A 581 -1.40 -3.88 25.84
N SER A 582 -2.04 -4.94 26.33
CA SER A 582 -1.32 -6.19 26.65
C SER A 582 -2.22 -7.41 26.62
N ILE A 583 -1.64 -8.56 26.31
CA ILE A 583 -2.30 -9.87 26.36
C ILE A 583 -1.49 -10.75 27.31
N ASP A 584 -2.11 -11.11 28.43
CA ASP A 584 -1.51 -11.93 29.47
C ASP A 584 -1.35 -13.40 29.05
N THR A 585 -0.44 -14.11 29.72
CA THR A 585 -0.07 -15.52 29.44
C THR A 585 -1.20 -16.54 29.67
N GLY A 586 -2.41 -16.10 30.05
CA GLY A 586 -3.62 -16.94 30.11
C GLY A 586 -4.40 -17.00 28.79
N ALA A 587 -3.95 -16.34 27.72
CA ALA A 587 -4.48 -16.56 26.38
C ALA A 587 -3.91 -17.85 25.77
N VAL A 588 -4.77 -18.72 25.24
CA VAL A 588 -4.47 -20.10 24.83
C VAL A 588 -4.94 -20.38 23.40
N ASP A 589 -4.14 -21.12 22.64
CA ASP A 589 -4.51 -21.62 21.31
C ASP A 589 -5.46 -22.84 21.37
N THR A 590 -5.94 -23.29 20.21
CA THR A 590 -6.78 -24.49 20.10
C THR A 590 -6.07 -25.81 20.40
N ASP A 591 -4.74 -25.82 20.49
CA ASP A 591 -3.92 -26.99 20.85
C ASP A 591 -3.69 -27.10 22.37
N GLY A 592 -4.15 -26.10 23.14
CA GLY A 592 -3.96 -25.98 24.58
C GLY A 592 -2.66 -25.29 25.01
N LEU A 593 -1.86 -24.75 24.08
CA LEU A 593 -0.64 -24.01 24.38
C LEU A 593 -0.95 -22.52 24.59
N ASN A 594 -0.37 -21.95 25.64
CA ASN A 594 -0.58 -20.56 26.02
C ASN A 594 0.48 -19.62 25.42
N LEU A 595 0.24 -18.30 25.44
CA LEU A 595 1.30 -17.32 25.16
C LEU A 595 2.48 -17.54 26.12
N GLU A 596 3.67 -17.82 25.58
CA GLU A 596 4.90 -18.11 26.34
C GLU A 596 5.27 -16.95 27.29
N ALA A 597 5.07 -15.70 26.83
CA ALA A 597 5.27 -14.49 27.60
C ALA A 597 4.13 -13.49 27.38
N LYS A 598 3.89 -12.61 28.36
CA LYS A 598 2.91 -11.52 28.27
C LYS A 598 3.32 -10.56 27.14
N TYR A 599 2.55 -10.54 26.05
CA TYR A 599 2.77 -9.57 24.99
C TYR A 599 2.24 -8.20 25.42
N SER A 600 3.02 -7.13 25.25
CA SER A 600 2.62 -5.76 25.62
C SER A 600 3.16 -4.74 24.63
N TRP A 601 2.35 -3.75 24.28
CA TRP A 601 2.73 -2.64 23.41
C TRP A 601 2.13 -1.34 23.91
N THR A 602 2.78 -0.23 23.60
CA THR A 602 2.31 1.11 23.97
C THR A 602 1.83 1.87 22.75
N PHE A 603 0.99 2.87 22.96
CA PHE A 603 0.71 3.93 22.00
C PHE A 603 0.32 5.22 22.73
N THR A 604 0.52 6.38 22.10
CA THR A 604 0.15 7.68 22.67
C THR A 604 -0.94 8.32 21.83
N THR A 605 -2.03 8.73 22.46
CA THR A 605 -3.10 9.46 21.75
C THR A 605 -2.65 10.85 21.33
N THR A 606 -3.33 11.45 20.34
CA THR A 606 -3.12 12.85 19.95
C THR A 606 -3.24 13.78 21.16
N ALA A 607 -2.34 14.76 21.28
CA ALA A 607 -2.36 15.75 22.36
C ALA A 607 -3.52 16.75 22.20
N ALA A 608 -4.01 17.30 23.32
CA ALA A 608 -5.08 18.29 23.32
C ALA A 608 -4.61 19.62 22.72
N VAL A 609 -5.19 20.01 21.57
CA VAL A 609 -5.04 21.35 21.01
C VAL A 609 -6.28 22.16 21.39
N TYR A 610 -6.14 23.05 22.39
CA TYR A 610 -7.26 23.82 22.94
C TYR A 610 -7.68 24.97 22.01
N PRO A 611 -8.98 25.36 22.02
CA PRO A 611 -9.43 26.58 21.34
C PRO A 611 -8.81 27.82 21.99
N ILE A 612 -8.46 28.81 21.16
CA ILE A 612 -8.02 30.16 21.56
C ILE A 612 -8.74 31.22 20.72
N ILE A 613 -8.90 32.44 21.24
CA ILE A 613 -9.41 33.57 20.47
C ILE A 613 -8.25 34.16 19.65
N VAL A 614 -8.39 34.17 18.32
CA VAL A 614 -7.36 34.64 17.37
C VAL A 614 -7.60 36.08 16.88
N SER A 615 -8.84 36.58 16.92
CA SER A 615 -9.17 37.98 16.64
C SER A 615 -10.45 38.40 17.38
N ARG A 616 -10.61 39.71 17.57
CA ARG A 616 -11.71 40.35 18.33
C ARG A 616 -12.13 41.63 17.60
N ASN A 617 -13.43 41.89 17.52
CA ASN A 617 -13.98 43.19 17.18
C ASN A 617 -14.93 43.64 18.30
N PRO A 618 -14.78 44.84 18.89
CA PRO A 618 -13.63 45.73 18.76
C PRO A 618 -12.32 45.07 19.24
N ALA A 619 -11.19 45.64 18.84
CA ALA A 619 -9.89 45.22 19.34
C ALA A 619 -9.75 45.52 20.85
N HIS A 620 -8.85 44.79 21.54
CA HIS A 620 -8.56 45.06 22.95
C HIS A 620 -7.93 46.45 23.12
N GLY A 621 -8.56 47.30 23.93
CA GLY A 621 -8.15 48.69 24.11
C GLY A 621 -8.58 49.63 22.97
N ALA A 622 -9.51 49.22 22.10
CA ALA A 622 -10.07 50.11 21.07
C ALA A 622 -10.82 51.29 21.71
N ILE A 623 -10.72 52.46 21.06
CA ILE A 623 -11.42 53.69 21.42
C ILE A 623 -12.14 54.24 20.18
N GLU A 624 -13.10 55.14 20.40
CA GLU A 624 -13.95 55.72 19.33
C GLU A 624 -14.73 54.65 18.52
N VAL A 625 -15.08 53.54 19.18
CA VAL A 625 -15.94 52.47 18.65
C VAL A 625 -17.38 52.95 18.45
N ASP A 626 -18.08 52.54 17.40
CA ASP A 626 -19.50 52.86 17.25
C ASP A 626 -20.35 52.10 18.28
N PRO A 627 -21.29 52.76 18.99
CA PRO A 627 -22.25 52.05 19.86
C PRO A 627 -23.12 51.00 19.18
N ALA A 628 -23.15 50.95 17.84
CA ALA A 628 -23.79 49.92 17.03
C ALA A 628 -22.80 48.95 16.32
N ASP A 629 -21.48 49.03 16.59
CA ASP A 629 -20.50 48.13 15.97
C ASP A 629 -20.70 46.65 16.39
N PRO A 630 -20.57 45.68 15.46
CA PRO A 630 -20.80 44.28 15.77
C PRO A 630 -19.70 43.68 16.66
N LEU A 631 -20.08 43.32 17.89
CA LEU A 631 -19.18 42.71 18.88
C LEU A 631 -18.94 41.24 18.51
N THR A 632 -17.73 40.87 18.14
CA THR A 632 -17.37 39.52 17.69
C THR A 632 -16.02 39.03 18.20
N ALA A 633 -15.85 37.70 18.24
CA ALA A 633 -14.55 37.08 18.42
C ALA A 633 -14.41 35.83 17.54
N THR A 634 -13.24 35.67 16.94
CA THR A 634 -12.91 34.49 16.12
C THR A 634 -12.03 33.53 16.90
N PHE A 635 -12.33 32.24 16.85
CA PHE A 635 -11.58 31.16 17.49
C PHE A 635 -10.64 30.43 16.53
N SER A 636 -9.64 29.74 17.06
CA SER A 636 -8.71 28.89 16.30
C SER A 636 -9.35 27.61 15.74
N LYS A 637 -10.41 27.12 16.39
CA LYS A 637 -11.10 25.85 16.09
C LYS A 637 -12.61 26.08 15.87
N ASP A 638 -13.28 25.06 15.35
CA ASP A 638 -14.74 25.02 15.21
C ASP A 638 -15.38 24.81 16.59
N MET A 639 -16.38 25.63 16.93
CA MET A 639 -16.91 25.76 18.30
C MET A 639 -18.25 25.04 18.51
N ASP A 640 -18.48 24.54 19.72
CA ASP A 640 -19.80 24.07 20.14
C ASP A 640 -20.69 25.28 20.45
N GLY A 641 -21.55 25.61 19.48
CA GLY A 641 -22.51 26.71 19.57
C GLY A 641 -23.51 26.60 20.72
N THR A 642 -23.69 25.43 21.36
CA THR A 642 -24.51 25.33 22.57
C THR A 642 -23.82 25.92 23.81
N THR A 643 -22.47 25.91 23.82
CA THR A 643 -21.66 26.50 24.89
C THR A 643 -21.45 28.01 24.73
N ILE A 644 -21.70 28.55 23.53
CA ILE A 644 -21.66 29.99 23.25
C ILE A 644 -23.06 30.56 23.49
N ASN A 645 -23.25 31.08 24.72
CA ASN A 645 -24.54 31.53 25.22
C ASN A 645 -24.35 32.67 26.24
N THR A 646 -25.46 33.27 26.69
CA THR A 646 -25.49 34.46 27.55
C THR A 646 -24.94 34.26 28.97
N THR A 647 -24.72 33.02 29.40
CA THR A 647 -24.07 32.65 30.69
C THR A 647 -22.55 32.59 30.56
N ASN A 648 -22.04 32.14 29.41
CA ASN A 648 -20.60 31.94 29.18
C ASN A 648 -19.93 33.14 28.49
N CYS A 649 -20.73 33.93 27.76
CA CYS A 649 -20.29 35.07 26.97
C CYS A 649 -20.97 36.33 27.50
N LEU A 650 -20.20 37.14 28.24
CA LEU A 650 -20.68 38.27 29.03
C LEU A 650 -20.18 39.60 28.47
N LEU A 651 -21.02 40.64 28.58
CA LEU A 651 -20.70 42.03 28.29
C LEU A 651 -21.03 42.86 29.54
N PHE A 652 -20.06 43.62 30.00
CA PHE A 652 -20.15 44.49 31.16
C PHE A 652 -19.92 45.94 30.73
N LYS A 653 -20.73 46.86 31.27
CA LYS A 653 -20.40 48.29 31.29
C LYS A 653 -19.55 48.55 32.52
N ASP A 654 -18.35 49.08 32.29
CA ASP A 654 -17.49 49.58 33.36
C ASP A 654 -18.16 50.83 33.95
N ASN A 655 -18.50 50.74 35.23
CA ASN A 655 -19.21 51.81 35.95
C ASN A 655 -18.26 52.84 36.58
N ASN A 656 -16.94 52.61 36.57
CA ASN A 656 -15.96 53.43 37.29
C ASN A 656 -14.75 53.87 36.43
N SER A 657 -14.69 53.43 35.16
CA SER A 657 -13.67 53.77 34.15
C SER A 657 -12.24 53.38 34.55
N ASN A 658 -12.07 52.20 35.14
CA ASN A 658 -10.76 51.64 35.49
C ASN A 658 -10.17 50.71 34.41
N ASN A 659 -10.95 50.35 33.39
CA ASN A 659 -10.58 49.47 32.28
C ASN A 659 -10.23 48.03 32.71
N LEU A 660 -10.77 47.59 33.85
CA LEU A 660 -10.72 46.23 34.37
C LEU A 660 -12.12 45.60 34.31
N TYR A 661 -12.22 44.35 34.76
CA TYR A 661 -13.49 43.74 35.12
C TYR A 661 -13.55 43.69 36.65
N ASP A 662 -14.59 44.28 37.26
CA ASP A 662 -14.78 44.21 38.70
C ASP A 662 -16.25 43.99 39.13
N ALA A 663 -16.45 43.76 40.42
CA ALA A 663 -17.75 43.37 40.98
C ALA A 663 -18.78 44.51 41.02
N GLY A 664 -18.38 45.74 40.67
CA GLY A 664 -19.25 46.91 40.53
C GLY A 664 -19.82 47.11 39.12
N ASP A 665 -19.42 46.32 38.12
CA ASP A 665 -19.81 46.51 36.71
C ASP A 665 -21.26 46.13 36.39
N THR A 666 -21.90 46.85 35.46
CA THR A 666 -23.28 46.55 35.03
C THR A 666 -23.30 45.47 33.95
N LEU A 667 -23.95 44.34 34.20
CA LEU A 667 -24.16 43.30 33.20
C LEU A 667 -25.19 43.75 32.13
N ILE A 668 -24.77 43.86 30.87
CA ILE A 668 -25.59 44.37 29.76
C ILE A 668 -26.43 43.27 29.10
N ALA A 669 -27.74 43.47 29.00
CA ALA A 669 -28.64 42.55 28.31
C ALA A 669 -28.25 42.39 26.82
N ARG A 670 -28.21 41.14 26.36
CA ARG A 670 -27.61 40.73 25.08
C ARG A 670 -28.06 39.32 24.68
N THR A 671 -27.83 38.94 23.43
CA THR A 671 -27.63 37.54 23.04
C THR A 671 -26.13 37.25 22.84
N ALA A 672 -25.76 35.97 22.79
CA ALA A 672 -24.46 35.52 22.33
C ALA A 672 -24.69 34.25 21.50
N THR A 673 -24.14 34.20 20.28
CA THR A 673 -24.39 33.13 19.30
C THR A 673 -23.15 32.84 18.46
N LEU A 674 -23.13 31.69 17.80
CA LEU A 674 -22.08 31.29 16.85
C LEU A 674 -22.56 31.59 15.42
N SER A 675 -22.11 32.71 14.84
CA SER A 675 -22.58 33.22 13.53
C SER A 675 -21.89 32.55 12.32
N SER A 676 -20.74 31.92 12.55
CA SER A 676 -20.14 30.89 11.70
C SER A 676 -19.33 29.94 12.59
N PRO A 677 -18.88 28.75 12.14
CA PRO A 677 -18.27 27.74 13.01
C PRO A 677 -17.13 28.21 13.93
N ARG A 678 -16.45 29.32 13.59
CA ARG A 678 -15.39 29.91 14.42
C ARG A 678 -15.67 31.33 14.92
N VAL A 679 -16.81 31.95 14.60
CA VAL A 679 -17.07 33.36 14.96
C VAL A 679 -18.25 33.44 15.93
N MET A 680 -17.97 33.84 17.17
CA MET A 680 -19.00 34.29 18.09
C MET A 680 -19.40 35.72 17.75
N THR A 681 -20.69 35.99 17.77
CA THR A 681 -21.26 37.34 17.84
C THR A 681 -21.95 37.53 19.20
N ILE A 682 -21.68 38.66 19.85
CA ILE A 682 -22.45 39.16 20.99
C ILE A 682 -23.30 40.32 20.47
N ASP A 683 -24.59 40.30 20.75
CA ASP A 683 -25.57 41.25 20.22
C ASP A 683 -26.30 41.92 21.39
N PRO A 684 -25.92 43.16 21.79
CA PRO A 684 -26.59 43.91 22.85
C PRO A 684 -28.07 44.14 22.54
N SER A 685 -28.97 44.06 23.53
CA SER A 685 -30.41 44.22 23.30
C SER A 685 -30.86 45.67 23.03
N ALA A 686 -29.92 46.60 23.03
CA ALA A 686 -30.03 48.00 22.62
C ALA A 686 -28.61 48.52 22.30
N ASN A 687 -28.50 49.57 21.49
CA ASN A 687 -27.22 50.23 21.23
C ASN A 687 -26.51 50.61 22.54
N LEU A 688 -25.19 50.58 22.53
CA LEU A 688 -24.38 50.91 23.71
C LEU A 688 -24.50 52.40 24.08
N ASP A 689 -24.11 52.73 25.31
CA ASP A 689 -23.95 54.12 25.73
C ASP A 689 -22.72 54.74 25.05
N TRP A 690 -22.78 56.05 24.81
CA TRP A 690 -21.68 56.82 24.23
C TRP A 690 -20.60 57.15 25.28
N ASN A 691 -19.35 57.39 24.85
CA ASN A 691 -18.21 57.71 25.72
C ASN A 691 -18.12 56.78 26.96
N THR A 692 -18.34 55.49 26.78
CA THR A 692 -18.49 54.51 27.85
C THR A 692 -17.56 53.32 27.63
N TYR A 693 -16.93 52.85 28.70
CA TYR A 693 -16.09 51.66 28.68
C TYR A 693 -16.94 50.38 28.82
N TYR A 694 -16.59 49.38 28.03
CA TYR A 694 -17.23 48.07 28.03
C TYR A 694 -16.19 46.95 28.04
N THR A 695 -16.43 45.92 28.85
CA THR A 695 -15.59 44.72 28.96
C THR A 695 -16.37 43.48 28.53
N ILE A 696 -15.84 42.75 27.54
CA ILE A 696 -16.34 41.42 27.17
C ILE A 696 -15.54 40.35 27.91
N LYS A 697 -16.24 39.37 28.46
CA LYS A 697 -15.70 38.14 29.05
C LYS A 697 -16.22 36.92 28.27
N VAL A 698 -15.32 36.00 27.92
CA VAL A 698 -15.66 34.66 27.41
C VAL A 698 -15.05 33.63 28.35
N SER A 699 -15.89 32.76 28.94
CA SER A 699 -15.46 31.88 30.03
C SER A 699 -14.84 30.55 29.57
N THR A 700 -14.12 29.89 30.49
CA THR A 700 -13.64 28.49 30.32
C THR A 700 -14.76 27.45 30.13
N ALA A 701 -16.04 27.83 30.21
CA ALA A 701 -17.15 26.93 29.90
C ALA A 701 -17.50 26.90 28.39
N VAL A 702 -16.92 27.78 27.57
CA VAL A 702 -16.99 27.70 26.10
C VAL A 702 -16.06 26.60 25.57
N LYS A 703 -16.57 25.78 24.64
CA LYS A 703 -15.89 24.59 24.12
C LYS A 703 -15.83 24.52 22.59
N ASP A 704 -14.86 23.77 22.08
CA ASP A 704 -14.85 23.30 20.71
C ASP A 704 -15.76 22.08 20.49
N THR A 705 -15.94 21.68 19.24
CA THR A 705 -16.74 20.50 18.86
C THR A 705 -16.16 19.15 19.30
N GLU A 706 -14.94 19.13 19.85
CA GLU A 706 -14.29 17.95 20.42
C GLU A 706 -14.40 17.90 21.97
N GLY A 707 -15.03 18.93 22.56
CA GLY A 707 -15.26 19.08 24.00
C GLY A 707 -14.11 19.76 24.77
N LEU A 708 -13.04 20.21 24.11
CA LEU A 708 -11.96 20.97 24.73
C LEU A 708 -12.39 22.42 24.96
N PHE A 709 -11.91 23.01 26.05
CA PHE A 709 -12.36 24.31 26.57
C PHE A 709 -11.30 25.41 26.41
N LEU A 710 -11.71 26.67 26.51
CA LEU A 710 -10.73 27.77 26.66
C LEU A 710 -9.94 27.57 27.95
N GLN A 711 -8.60 27.51 27.88
CA GLN A 711 -7.75 27.20 29.04
C GLN A 711 -7.80 28.25 30.16
N SER A 712 -8.25 29.47 29.85
CA SER A 712 -8.50 30.56 30.80
C SER A 712 -9.69 31.42 30.33
N ASP A 713 -10.33 32.11 31.27
CA ASP A 713 -11.31 33.15 30.94
C ASP A 713 -10.62 34.25 30.12
N SER A 714 -11.16 34.57 28.94
CA SER A 714 -10.64 35.62 28.07
C SER A 714 -11.41 36.91 28.25
N TYR A 715 -10.70 38.01 28.54
CA TYR A 715 -11.27 39.35 28.70
C TYR A 715 -10.73 40.31 27.64
N TRP A 716 -11.54 41.28 27.22
CA TRP A 716 -11.06 42.50 26.58
C TRP A 716 -12.03 43.67 26.78
N PHE A 717 -11.48 44.88 26.90
CA PHE A 717 -12.25 46.11 27.00
C PHE A 717 -12.12 46.97 25.73
N PHE A 718 -13.08 47.88 25.55
CA PHE A 718 -13.08 48.95 24.55
C PHE A 718 -13.87 50.16 25.06
N MET A 719 -13.75 51.32 24.40
CA MET A 719 -14.51 52.54 24.69
C MET A 719 -15.31 52.97 23.47
N THR A 720 -16.61 53.23 23.66
CA THR A 720 -17.47 53.81 22.62
C THR A 720 -17.12 55.27 22.34
N LYS A 721 -17.47 55.73 21.13
CA LYS A 721 -17.14 57.08 20.64
C LYS A 721 -17.84 58.19 21.39
N VAL A 722 -17.22 59.36 21.38
CA VAL A 722 -17.74 60.55 22.07
C VAL A 722 -18.95 61.10 21.33
N LEU A 723 -20.07 61.31 22.03
CA LEU A 723 -21.25 62.02 21.49
C LEU A 723 -20.89 63.50 21.28
N ARG A 724 -20.99 64.00 20.04
CA ARG A 724 -20.65 65.38 19.67
C ARG A 724 -21.77 65.99 18.82
N TYR A 725 -22.68 66.73 19.44
CA TYR A 725 -23.80 67.40 18.77
C TYR A 725 -23.37 68.34 17.62
N PRO A 726 -24.21 68.57 16.60
CA PRO A 726 -23.94 69.59 15.59
C PRO A 726 -24.00 71.00 16.22
N ALA A 727 -23.28 71.93 15.62
CA ALA A 727 -23.26 73.34 15.97
C ALA A 727 -23.11 74.19 14.71
N VAL A 728 -23.67 75.40 14.73
CA VAL A 728 -23.45 76.40 13.68
C VAL A 728 -22.06 77.03 13.85
N LEU A 729 -21.22 76.94 12.82
CA LEU A 729 -19.90 77.57 12.78
C LEU A 729 -19.94 79.02 12.29
N GLY A 730 -20.95 79.37 11.50
CA GLY A 730 -21.16 80.73 10.99
C GLY A 730 -22.33 80.81 10.02
N TYR A 731 -22.73 82.03 9.68
CA TYR A 731 -23.85 82.31 8.79
C TYR A 731 -23.64 83.62 8.02
N SER A 732 -24.33 83.75 6.89
CA SER A 732 -24.34 84.94 6.04
C SER A 732 -25.79 85.25 5.60
N PRO A 733 -26.26 86.51 5.63
CA PRO A 733 -25.59 87.70 6.15
C PRO A 733 -25.28 87.60 7.64
N ALA A 734 -24.22 88.28 8.09
CA ALA A 734 -23.85 88.33 9.51
C ALA A 734 -24.91 89.05 10.37
N ASP A 735 -24.92 88.81 11.68
CA ASP A 735 -25.89 89.44 12.59
C ASP A 735 -25.74 90.97 12.61
N GLY A 736 -26.87 91.67 12.60
CA GLY A 736 -26.95 93.12 12.49
C GLY A 736 -26.45 93.69 11.15
N ALA A 737 -26.16 92.87 10.14
CA ALA A 737 -25.67 93.35 8.85
C ALA A 737 -26.69 94.29 8.19
N VAL A 738 -26.24 95.48 7.77
CA VAL A 738 -27.08 96.51 7.14
C VAL A 738 -26.77 96.67 5.65
N ALA A 739 -27.76 97.14 4.90
CA ALA A 739 -27.70 97.38 3.45
C ALA A 739 -27.46 96.12 2.59
N VAL A 740 -27.80 94.94 3.13
CA VAL A 740 -27.74 93.64 2.43
C VAL A 740 -28.52 93.71 1.10
N ALA A 741 -28.00 93.06 0.05
CA ALA A 741 -28.69 92.98 -1.23
C ALA A 741 -30.07 92.31 -1.08
N ARG A 742 -31.07 92.82 -1.81
CA ARG A 742 -32.43 92.25 -1.79
C ARG A 742 -32.51 90.84 -2.39
N SER A 743 -31.54 90.54 -3.24
CA SER A 743 -31.30 89.29 -3.97
C SER A 743 -30.32 88.35 -3.25
N ALA A 744 -30.00 88.58 -1.96
CA ALA A 744 -29.06 87.76 -1.20
C ALA A 744 -29.72 86.47 -0.66
N SER A 745 -29.20 85.32 -1.10
CA SER A 745 -29.42 84.03 -0.44
C SER A 745 -28.79 84.04 0.97
N ILE A 746 -29.40 83.31 1.90
CA ILE A 746 -28.99 83.23 3.31
C ILE A 746 -28.34 81.86 3.54
N THR A 747 -27.13 81.81 4.11
CA THR A 747 -26.36 80.57 4.30
C THR A 747 -25.97 80.32 5.75
N VAL A 748 -25.82 79.04 6.11
CA VAL A 748 -25.44 78.56 7.45
C VAL A 748 -24.49 77.39 7.30
N ALA A 749 -23.30 77.47 7.89
CA ALA A 749 -22.31 76.40 7.91
C ALA A 749 -22.30 75.67 9.26
N PHE A 750 -22.24 74.34 9.23
CA PHE A 750 -22.30 73.47 10.41
C PHE A 750 -20.96 72.80 10.74
N SER A 751 -20.84 72.29 11.97
CA SER A 751 -19.63 71.64 12.48
C SER A 751 -19.41 70.22 11.95
N LYS A 752 -20.40 69.65 11.28
CA LYS A 752 -20.42 68.31 10.66
C LYS A 752 -21.61 68.22 9.69
N ASP A 753 -21.69 67.08 9.02
CA ASP A 753 -22.77 66.74 8.09
C ASP A 753 -24.16 66.71 8.77
N MET A 754 -25.20 67.05 8.01
CA MET A 754 -26.59 67.17 8.49
C MET A 754 -27.54 66.25 7.71
N ASP A 755 -28.62 65.80 8.34
CA ASP A 755 -29.70 65.07 7.66
C ASP A 755 -30.50 66.05 6.80
N ASP A 756 -30.39 65.92 5.47
CA ASP A 756 -30.98 66.83 4.49
C ASP A 756 -32.52 66.86 4.56
N THR A 757 -33.15 65.77 5.02
CA THR A 757 -34.61 65.74 5.26
C THR A 757 -35.01 66.69 6.39
N THR A 758 -34.13 66.92 7.37
CA THR A 758 -34.33 67.87 8.48
C THR A 758 -33.89 69.28 8.16
N VAL A 759 -33.12 69.52 7.08
CA VAL A 759 -32.67 70.84 6.63
C VAL A 759 -33.65 71.39 5.58
N ASN A 760 -34.77 71.97 6.04
CA ASN A 760 -35.89 72.37 5.18
C ASN A 760 -36.54 73.69 5.65
N THR A 761 -37.56 74.19 4.95
CA THR A 761 -38.19 75.50 5.24
C THR A 761 -38.99 75.57 6.56
N SER A 762 -39.18 74.46 7.28
CA SER A 762 -39.73 74.48 8.64
C SER A 762 -38.67 74.62 9.74
N THR A 763 -37.41 74.29 9.41
CA THR A 763 -36.27 74.35 10.33
C THR A 763 -35.29 75.47 9.98
N PHE A 764 -35.23 75.91 8.72
CA PHE A 764 -34.56 77.13 8.27
C PHE A 764 -35.63 78.20 7.97
N LEU A 765 -36.01 78.94 9.01
CA LEU A 765 -37.04 79.97 8.93
C LEU A 765 -36.40 81.33 8.65
N VAL A 766 -36.96 82.08 7.69
CA VAL A 766 -36.65 83.50 7.45
C VAL A 766 -37.96 84.26 7.52
N GLU A 767 -38.03 85.27 8.38
CA GLU A 767 -39.24 86.07 8.64
C GLU A 767 -38.93 87.56 8.48
N ASP A 768 -39.89 88.36 8.00
CA ASP A 768 -39.76 89.82 8.02
C ASP A 768 -39.91 90.41 9.44
N GLY A 769 -39.63 91.71 9.58
CA GLY A 769 -39.76 92.43 10.84
C GLY A 769 -41.19 92.56 11.39
N GLY A 770 -42.20 92.03 10.68
CA GLY A 770 -43.57 91.85 11.17
C GLY A 770 -43.89 90.42 11.61
N GLY A 771 -42.95 89.47 11.47
CA GLY A 771 -43.18 88.04 11.73
C GLY A 771 -43.84 87.31 10.55
N THR A 772 -43.72 87.81 9.32
CA THR A 772 -44.24 87.15 8.12
C THR A 772 -43.17 86.22 7.52
N PRO A 773 -43.42 84.91 7.38
CA PRO A 773 -42.46 84.01 6.74
C PRO A 773 -42.19 84.35 5.27
N VAL A 774 -40.91 84.37 4.90
CA VAL A 774 -40.45 84.50 3.52
C VAL A 774 -40.59 83.15 2.81
N THR A 775 -41.09 83.17 1.58
CA THR A 775 -41.07 81.96 0.73
C THR A 775 -39.70 81.81 0.07
N GLY A 776 -39.00 80.72 0.37
CA GLY A 776 -37.70 80.37 -0.19
C GLY A 776 -37.58 78.88 -0.49
N VAL A 777 -36.50 78.50 -1.19
CA VAL A 777 -36.05 77.11 -1.34
C VAL A 777 -34.89 76.88 -0.39
N VAL A 778 -34.88 75.76 0.34
CA VAL A 778 -33.73 75.34 1.15
C VAL A 778 -33.00 74.21 0.42
N SER A 779 -31.68 74.28 0.44
CA SER A 779 -30.77 73.24 -0.07
C SER A 779 -29.61 73.05 0.91
N PHE A 780 -28.97 71.88 0.87
CA PHE A 780 -27.84 71.54 1.71
C PHE A 780 -26.69 70.96 0.87
N ASP A 781 -25.46 71.34 1.21
CA ASP A 781 -24.23 70.87 0.59
C ASP A 781 -23.44 70.02 1.59
N HIS A 782 -23.33 68.72 1.31
CA HIS A 782 -22.63 67.74 2.13
C HIS A 782 -21.08 67.85 2.05
N ASP A 783 -20.52 68.44 1.00
CA ASP A 783 -19.06 68.64 0.90
C ASP A 783 -18.60 69.86 1.71
N THR A 784 -19.47 70.85 1.91
CA THR A 784 -19.18 72.09 2.65
C THR A 784 -19.97 72.27 3.95
N PHE A 785 -20.78 71.28 4.33
CA PHE A 785 -21.74 71.30 5.46
C PHE A 785 -22.54 72.61 5.54
N THR A 786 -23.02 73.11 4.39
CA THR A 786 -23.65 74.42 4.29
C THR A 786 -25.09 74.32 3.82
N ALA A 787 -26.03 74.79 4.65
CA ALA A 787 -27.41 75.03 4.23
C ALA A 787 -27.53 76.40 3.57
N THR A 788 -28.33 76.49 2.49
CA THR A 788 -28.67 77.73 1.79
C THR A 788 -30.17 77.86 1.67
N PHE A 789 -30.72 78.97 2.17
CA PHE A 789 -32.08 79.44 1.91
C PHE A 789 -32.02 80.49 0.79
N ASP A 790 -32.68 80.22 -0.34
CA ASP A 790 -32.74 81.12 -1.49
C ASP A 790 -34.18 81.67 -1.63
N PRO A 791 -34.42 82.99 -1.44
CA PRO A 791 -35.75 83.57 -1.54
C PRO A 791 -36.34 83.45 -2.96
N VAL A 792 -37.60 83.02 -3.07
CA VAL A 792 -38.29 82.87 -4.38
C VAL A 792 -38.52 84.23 -5.07
N SER A 793 -38.35 85.35 -4.35
CA SER A 793 -38.37 86.71 -4.88
C SER A 793 -37.54 87.67 -4.02
N ASP A 794 -37.00 88.73 -4.63
CA ASP A 794 -36.22 89.79 -3.96
C ASP A 794 -36.88 90.30 -2.67
N LEU A 795 -36.24 89.99 -1.53
CA LEU A 795 -36.59 90.46 -0.19
C LEU A 795 -36.91 91.96 -0.20
N THR A 796 -37.95 92.41 0.50
CA THR A 796 -38.30 93.85 0.54
C THR A 796 -37.30 94.66 1.37
N TYR A 797 -37.47 95.99 1.47
CA TYR A 797 -36.67 96.79 2.41
C TYR A 797 -37.21 96.63 3.84
N ALA A 798 -36.59 95.74 4.60
CA ALA A 798 -36.98 95.41 5.96
C ALA A 798 -35.76 94.86 6.73
N THR A 799 -35.88 94.83 8.06
CA THR A 799 -35.10 93.87 8.86
C THR A 799 -35.76 92.50 8.72
N TYR A 800 -34.95 91.48 8.48
CA TYR A 800 -35.32 90.08 8.47
C TYR A 800 -34.71 89.38 9.68
N ASN A 801 -35.49 88.51 10.30
CA ASN A 801 -35.05 87.61 11.35
C ASN A 801 -34.86 86.22 10.74
N VAL A 802 -33.79 85.54 11.10
CA VAL A 802 -33.52 84.16 10.68
C VAL A 802 -33.51 83.28 11.91
N THR A 803 -34.15 82.12 11.83
CA THR A 803 -34.14 81.10 12.88
C THR A 803 -33.79 79.74 12.28
N VAL A 804 -32.63 79.21 12.67
CA VAL A 804 -32.28 77.81 12.47
C VAL A 804 -32.76 77.04 13.70
N LYS A 805 -33.68 76.10 13.52
CA LYS A 805 -34.29 75.33 14.60
C LYS A 805 -33.35 74.25 15.15
N GLY A 806 -33.25 74.22 16.47
CA GLY A 806 -32.63 73.13 17.23
C GLY A 806 -33.65 72.31 18.01
N ASP A 807 -33.16 71.58 19.02
CA ASP A 807 -33.90 70.55 19.76
C ASP A 807 -34.42 69.41 18.85
N VAL A 808 -35.03 68.37 19.43
CA VAL A 808 -35.42 67.12 18.75
C VAL A 808 -36.45 67.27 17.61
N THR A 809 -36.96 68.48 17.37
CA THR A 809 -37.83 68.82 16.24
C THR A 809 -37.20 69.79 15.23
N GLY A 810 -35.95 70.21 15.45
CA GLY A 810 -35.15 71.05 14.56
C GLY A 810 -34.25 70.24 13.62
N MET A 811 -33.20 70.91 13.10
CA MET A 811 -32.19 70.27 12.24
C MET A 811 -31.35 69.27 13.05
N GLN A 812 -31.10 68.11 12.47
CA GLN A 812 -30.35 67.01 13.06
C GLN A 812 -29.18 66.58 12.17
N ASP A 813 -28.18 65.94 12.78
CA ASP A 813 -27.15 65.25 12.01
C ASP A 813 -27.66 63.93 11.41
N THR A 814 -26.84 63.30 10.57
CA THR A 814 -27.15 62.03 9.89
C THR A 814 -27.33 60.81 10.81
N ILE A 815 -27.26 61.01 12.14
CA ILE A 815 -27.57 60.00 13.18
C ILE A 815 -28.53 60.54 14.26
N GLY A 816 -29.35 61.55 13.93
CA GLY A 816 -30.47 62.03 14.74
C GLY A 816 -30.10 62.95 15.92
N GLN A 817 -28.91 63.54 15.94
CA GLN A 817 -28.49 64.49 16.98
C GLN A 817 -28.90 65.91 16.60
N PRO A 818 -29.77 66.59 17.35
CA PRO A 818 -30.21 67.94 17.02
C PRO A 818 -29.15 69.01 17.35
N LEU A 819 -29.28 70.19 16.74
CA LEU A 819 -28.63 71.40 17.25
C LEU A 819 -29.10 71.67 18.68
N ALA A 820 -28.17 72.02 19.58
CA ALA A 820 -28.45 72.12 21.02
C ALA A 820 -29.47 73.20 21.43
N ALA A 821 -29.73 74.19 20.56
CA ALA A 821 -30.75 75.22 20.71
C ALA A 821 -31.05 75.87 19.35
N ASP A 822 -32.15 76.64 19.26
CA ASP A 822 -32.40 77.55 18.14
C ASP A 822 -31.25 78.58 18.00
N VAL A 823 -30.75 78.75 16.78
CA VAL A 823 -29.78 79.80 16.43
C VAL A 823 -30.51 80.90 15.67
N THR A 824 -30.58 82.10 16.26
CA THR A 824 -31.27 83.24 15.69
C THR A 824 -30.33 84.42 15.46
N TRP A 825 -30.57 85.16 14.37
CA TRP A 825 -29.90 86.43 14.07
C TRP A 825 -30.78 87.31 13.17
N SER A 826 -30.34 88.54 12.92
CA SER A 826 -31.07 89.49 12.08
C SER A 826 -30.17 90.17 11.04
N PHE A 827 -30.76 90.59 9.93
CA PHE A 827 -30.09 91.47 8.96
C PHE A 827 -31.08 92.45 8.34
N THR A 828 -30.61 93.60 7.89
CA THR A 828 -31.43 94.64 7.24
C THR A 828 -31.01 94.81 5.79
N THR A 829 -31.93 94.53 4.87
CA THR A 829 -31.73 94.75 3.43
C THR A 829 -31.58 96.25 3.12
N ARG A 830 -31.10 96.60 1.93
CA ARG A 830 -31.06 98.00 1.47
C ARG A 830 -32.40 98.46 0.87
N PRO A 831 -32.72 99.77 0.94
CA PRO A 831 -33.85 100.33 0.21
C PRO A 831 -33.65 100.17 -1.29
N SER A 832 -34.70 99.80 -2.01
CA SER A 832 -34.73 99.93 -3.48
C SER A 832 -34.80 101.41 -3.84
N LEU A 833 -33.68 101.95 -4.32
CA LEU A 833 -33.60 103.31 -4.85
C LEU A 833 -34.14 103.36 -6.28
N SER A 834 -34.72 104.48 -6.67
CA SER A 834 -35.11 104.76 -8.06
C SER A 834 -33.99 105.42 -8.88
N GLU A 835 -33.10 106.14 -8.20
CA GLU A 835 -31.89 106.77 -8.78
C GLU A 835 -30.68 106.49 -7.87
N PRO A 836 -29.43 106.55 -8.38
CA PRO A 836 -28.24 106.44 -7.52
C PRO A 836 -28.16 107.56 -6.49
N VAL A 837 -27.62 107.27 -5.31
CA VAL A 837 -27.49 108.21 -4.19
C VAL A 837 -26.09 108.13 -3.61
N ALA A 838 -25.49 109.29 -3.33
CA ALA A 838 -24.28 109.38 -2.52
C ALA A 838 -24.67 109.91 -1.14
N ALA A 839 -24.34 109.15 -0.10
CA ALA A 839 -24.52 109.54 1.29
C ALA A 839 -23.16 109.66 1.99
N ASN A 840 -23.06 110.63 2.90
CA ASN A 840 -22.01 110.69 3.91
C ASN A 840 -22.70 111.13 5.21
N ASN A 841 -22.45 110.43 6.31
CA ASN A 841 -23.26 110.57 7.53
C ASN A 841 -22.44 110.83 8.81
N ARG A 842 -21.25 111.44 8.65
CA ARG A 842 -20.59 112.21 9.72
C ARG A 842 -19.66 113.27 9.14
N ILE A 843 -19.38 114.28 9.95
CA ILE A 843 -18.24 115.18 9.79
C ILE A 843 -17.42 115.02 11.07
N GLN A 844 -16.32 114.27 11.01
CA GLN A 844 -15.36 114.16 12.11
C GLN A 844 -14.08 114.94 11.75
N PRO A 845 -13.69 115.97 12.55
CA PRO A 845 -12.45 116.69 12.32
C PRO A 845 -11.23 115.75 12.32
N GLY A 846 -10.43 115.78 11.26
CA GLY A 846 -9.19 115.02 11.16
C GLY A 846 -9.30 113.58 10.63
N VAL A 847 -10.48 113.13 10.16
CA VAL A 847 -10.65 111.80 9.55
C VAL A 847 -11.37 111.92 8.19
N ASN A 848 -10.84 111.27 7.15
CA ASN A 848 -11.52 111.13 5.85
C ASN A 848 -12.73 110.17 6.00
N ASP A 849 -13.89 110.69 6.38
CA ASP A 849 -15.12 109.90 6.43
C ASP A 849 -15.58 109.48 5.02
N ARG A 850 -16.12 108.27 4.91
CA ARG A 850 -16.31 107.58 3.62
C ARG A 850 -17.62 107.96 2.93
N THR A 851 -17.53 108.39 1.68
CA THR A 851 -18.72 108.54 0.82
C THR A 851 -19.25 107.16 0.44
N MET A 852 -20.50 106.88 0.80
CA MET A 852 -21.22 105.66 0.49
C MET A 852 -22.05 105.88 -0.77
N ILE A 853 -21.72 105.19 -1.86
CA ILE A 853 -22.32 105.36 -3.19
C ILE A 853 -23.26 104.17 -3.43
N PHE A 854 -24.56 104.41 -3.30
CA PHE A 854 -25.61 103.46 -3.60
C PHE A 854 -26.01 103.60 -5.07
N ILE A 855 -26.18 102.46 -5.74
CA ILE A 855 -26.52 102.39 -7.16
C ILE A 855 -27.70 101.42 -7.28
N PRO A 856 -28.88 101.83 -7.78
CA PRO A 856 -29.94 100.88 -8.10
C PRO A 856 -29.59 100.05 -9.33
N GLN A 857 -30.26 98.91 -9.51
CA GLN A 857 -30.20 98.17 -10.76
C GLN A 857 -30.53 99.09 -11.94
N PRO A 858 -29.69 99.15 -12.99
CA PRO A 858 -30.00 99.90 -14.20
C PRO A 858 -31.32 99.42 -14.82
N PRO A 859 -32.07 100.30 -15.51
CA PRO A 859 -33.36 99.93 -16.09
C PRO A 859 -33.19 98.89 -17.21
N ALA A 860 -34.30 98.23 -17.59
CA ALA A 860 -34.27 97.11 -18.52
C ALA A 860 -33.62 97.47 -19.88
N GLU A 861 -33.86 98.66 -20.41
CA GLU A 861 -33.26 99.15 -21.66
C GLU A 861 -31.74 99.41 -21.58
N ALA A 862 -31.17 99.38 -20.36
CA ALA A 862 -29.74 99.46 -20.08
C ALA A 862 -29.08 98.10 -19.78
N GLY A 863 -29.89 97.03 -19.63
CA GLY A 863 -29.44 95.65 -19.40
C GLY A 863 -29.83 95.04 -18.06
N GLY A 864 -30.59 95.74 -17.19
CA GLY A 864 -31.00 95.17 -15.89
C GLY A 864 -29.82 94.75 -15.02
N ALA A 865 -29.89 93.55 -14.42
CA ALA A 865 -28.79 92.95 -13.65
C ALA A 865 -27.51 92.71 -14.48
N ASP A 866 -27.65 92.43 -15.78
CA ASP A 866 -26.54 92.20 -16.71
C ASP A 866 -25.82 93.49 -17.14
N ALA A 867 -26.39 94.67 -16.82
CA ALA A 867 -25.90 95.96 -17.26
C ALA A 867 -24.45 96.21 -16.81
N ARG A 868 -23.58 96.57 -17.78
CA ARG A 868 -22.15 96.80 -17.54
C ARG A 868 -21.90 98.20 -16.93
N VAL A 869 -22.00 98.28 -15.61
CA VAL A 869 -21.84 99.51 -14.81
C VAL A 869 -20.37 99.95 -14.73
N THR A 870 -20.15 101.24 -14.95
CA THR A 870 -18.88 101.95 -14.75
C THR A 870 -19.12 103.15 -13.83
N VAL A 871 -18.23 103.35 -12.85
CA VAL A 871 -18.31 104.42 -11.85
C VAL A 871 -17.00 105.19 -11.85
N GLN A 872 -17.05 106.48 -12.16
CA GLN A 872 -15.87 107.34 -12.34
C GLN A 872 -16.07 108.70 -11.67
N VAL A 873 -15.02 109.23 -11.03
CA VAL A 873 -15.05 110.53 -10.35
C VAL A 873 -14.35 111.58 -11.19
N PHE A 874 -14.96 112.76 -11.30
CA PHE A 874 -14.50 113.89 -12.08
C PHE A 874 -14.44 115.18 -11.24
N THR A 875 -13.55 116.08 -11.61
CA THR A 875 -13.54 117.50 -11.17
C THR A 875 -14.68 118.30 -11.83
N PRO A 876 -14.99 119.52 -11.36
CA PRO A 876 -15.97 120.40 -12.03
C PRO A 876 -15.59 120.79 -13.46
N THR A 877 -14.31 120.71 -13.82
CA THR A 877 -13.79 120.96 -15.17
C THR A 877 -13.84 119.71 -16.08
N GLY A 878 -14.44 118.60 -15.63
CA GLY A 878 -14.58 117.38 -16.42
C GLY A 878 -13.31 116.52 -16.52
N LYS A 879 -12.23 116.86 -15.80
CA LYS A 879 -11.05 115.98 -15.68
C LYS A 879 -11.37 114.81 -14.76
N LYS A 880 -11.23 113.57 -15.26
CA LYS A 880 -11.34 112.34 -14.45
C LYS A 880 -10.21 112.28 -13.43
N VAL A 881 -10.54 111.94 -12.18
CA VAL A 881 -9.60 111.77 -11.07
C VAL A 881 -9.58 110.34 -10.51
N ALA A 882 -10.68 109.59 -10.57
CA ALA A 882 -10.71 108.19 -10.16
C ALA A 882 -11.63 107.33 -11.05
N THR A 883 -11.41 106.02 -11.05
CA THR A 883 -12.35 105.01 -11.53
C THR A 883 -12.59 104.06 -10.36
N LEU A 884 -13.82 103.95 -9.89
CA LEU A 884 -14.19 103.12 -8.74
C LEU A 884 -14.67 101.74 -9.19
N VAL A 885 -15.38 101.68 -10.32
CA VAL A 885 -15.78 100.45 -11.00
C VAL A 885 -15.60 100.64 -12.51
N ASN A 886 -15.14 99.59 -13.19
CA ASN A 886 -14.89 99.61 -14.63
C ASN A 886 -15.61 98.42 -15.31
N ALA A 887 -16.78 98.68 -15.90
CA ALA A 887 -17.57 97.71 -16.69
C ALA A 887 -17.82 96.33 -16.04
N ARG A 888 -18.14 96.28 -14.73
CA ARG A 888 -18.69 95.06 -14.08
C ARG A 888 -20.18 94.93 -14.39
N ARG A 889 -20.76 93.72 -14.36
CA ARG A 889 -22.24 93.61 -14.39
C ARG A 889 -22.80 94.21 -13.09
N TYR A 890 -24.08 94.60 -13.10
CA TYR A 890 -24.75 95.00 -11.88
C TYR A 890 -24.89 93.82 -10.90
N SER A 891 -25.18 92.60 -11.38
CA SER A 891 -25.16 91.36 -10.58
C SER A 891 -23.86 91.17 -9.80
N ASP A 892 -22.72 91.37 -10.46
CA ASP A 892 -21.39 91.17 -9.87
C ASP A 892 -21.02 92.30 -8.89
N LEU A 893 -21.74 93.44 -8.95
CA LEU A 893 -21.50 94.65 -8.16
C LEU A 893 -22.50 94.79 -7.00
N GLU A 894 -23.67 94.18 -7.12
CA GLU A 894 -24.78 94.21 -6.17
C GLU A 894 -24.35 93.83 -4.73
N PRO A 895 -23.59 92.74 -4.50
CA PRO A 895 -23.07 92.42 -3.15
C PRO A 895 -22.10 93.45 -2.57
N GLU A 896 -21.44 94.28 -3.40
CA GLU A 896 -20.46 95.28 -2.98
C GLU A 896 -21.06 96.68 -2.74
N LEU A 897 -22.37 96.85 -2.94
CA LEU A 897 -23.04 98.14 -2.74
C LEU A 897 -23.50 98.31 -1.27
N PRO A 898 -23.27 99.48 -0.65
CA PRO A 898 -22.76 100.72 -1.24
C PRO A 898 -21.24 100.75 -1.44
N LEU A 899 -20.83 101.19 -2.64
CA LEU A 899 -19.42 101.42 -2.97
C LEU A 899 -18.83 102.52 -2.07
N LEU A 900 -17.67 102.26 -1.48
CA LEU A 900 -16.99 103.21 -0.60
C LEU A 900 -15.96 104.05 -1.36
N TRP A 901 -16.01 105.37 -1.18
CA TRP A 901 -15.01 106.30 -1.72
C TRP A 901 -14.49 107.25 -0.64
N TYR A 902 -13.17 107.24 -0.45
CA TYR A 902 -12.47 107.94 0.63
C TYR A 902 -11.96 109.34 0.25
N GLY A 903 -12.53 109.96 -0.80
CA GLY A 903 -12.06 111.28 -1.27
C GLY A 903 -10.66 111.26 -1.90
N VAL A 904 -10.22 110.12 -2.43
CA VAL A 904 -8.90 109.93 -3.06
C VAL A 904 -9.00 109.78 -4.59
N ASN A 905 -7.90 110.06 -5.28
CA ASN A 905 -7.76 109.85 -6.72
C ASN A 905 -7.35 108.40 -7.07
N GLY A 906 -7.20 108.09 -8.37
CA GLY A 906 -6.81 106.77 -8.87
C GLY A 906 -5.38 106.30 -8.57
N ARG A 907 -4.65 107.00 -7.70
CA ARG A 907 -3.34 106.62 -7.14
C ARG A 907 -3.39 106.54 -5.60
N SER A 908 -4.58 106.61 -5.01
CA SER A 908 -4.80 106.80 -3.57
C SER A 908 -4.25 108.13 -3.01
N GLU A 909 -3.91 109.11 -3.86
CA GLU A 909 -3.53 110.44 -3.41
C GLU A 909 -4.80 111.22 -2.98
N ASP A 910 -4.70 111.94 -1.86
CA ASP A 910 -5.77 112.73 -1.27
C ASP A 910 -6.26 113.86 -2.19
N LEU A 911 -7.58 113.96 -2.44
CA LEU A 911 -8.16 115.09 -3.16
C LEU A 911 -8.49 116.23 -2.18
N GLY A 912 -7.99 117.43 -2.49
CA GLY A 912 -8.26 118.65 -1.73
C GLY A 912 -9.76 119.02 -1.68
N PRO A 913 -10.17 119.87 -0.72
CA PRO A 913 -11.56 120.22 -0.51
C PRO A 913 -12.16 120.89 -1.75
N GLY A 914 -13.38 120.52 -2.12
CA GLY A 914 -14.03 120.98 -3.34
C GLY A 914 -15.21 120.11 -3.78
N LEU A 915 -15.87 120.56 -4.84
CA LEU A 915 -16.97 119.81 -5.48
C LEU A 915 -16.40 118.79 -6.48
N TYR A 916 -16.89 117.56 -6.40
CA TYR A 916 -16.58 116.48 -7.34
C TYR A 916 -17.87 115.85 -7.88
N PHE A 917 -17.75 115.19 -9.03
CA PHE A 917 -18.87 114.61 -9.77
C PHE A 917 -18.62 113.12 -9.97
N ILE A 918 -19.45 112.28 -9.35
CA ILE A 918 -19.40 110.82 -9.50
C ILE A 918 -20.36 110.44 -10.63
N ARG A 919 -19.82 110.15 -11.81
CA ARG A 919 -20.58 109.66 -12.95
C ARG A 919 -20.70 108.15 -12.87
N ILE A 920 -21.93 107.68 -12.92
CA ILE A 920 -22.33 106.28 -13.01
C ILE A 920 -22.92 106.07 -14.41
N SER A 921 -22.47 105.04 -15.13
CA SER A 921 -22.95 104.78 -16.49
C SER A 921 -22.95 103.31 -16.86
N ALA A 922 -24.01 102.89 -17.53
CA ALA A 922 -24.12 101.65 -18.31
C ALA A 922 -24.55 101.99 -19.74
N THR A 923 -24.82 100.99 -20.57
CA THR A 923 -25.37 101.19 -21.93
C THR A 923 -26.66 102.00 -21.87
N LYS A 924 -26.77 103.10 -22.62
CA LYS A 924 -27.91 104.04 -22.67
C LYS A 924 -28.32 104.73 -21.34
N TRP A 925 -27.76 104.35 -20.20
CA TRP A 925 -28.11 104.90 -18.88
C TRP A 925 -26.91 105.61 -18.25
N VAL A 926 -27.08 106.89 -17.91
CA VAL A 926 -26.09 107.71 -17.21
C VAL A 926 -26.76 108.48 -16.08
N ARG A 927 -26.05 108.59 -14.96
CA ARG A 927 -26.38 109.44 -13.81
C ARG A 927 -25.10 110.08 -13.26
N THR A 928 -25.24 111.26 -12.66
CA THR A 928 -24.09 112.00 -12.12
C THR A 928 -24.44 112.59 -10.76
N LEU A 929 -23.74 112.14 -9.73
CA LEU A 929 -23.92 112.58 -8.35
C LEU A 929 -22.96 113.73 -8.05
N LYS A 930 -23.44 114.76 -7.36
CA LYS A 930 -22.63 115.86 -6.85
C LYS A 930 -22.17 115.49 -5.43
N VAL A 931 -20.87 115.43 -5.20
CA VAL A 931 -20.29 115.13 -3.88
C VAL A 931 -19.31 116.22 -3.52
N MET A 932 -19.50 116.87 -2.37
CA MET A 932 -18.54 117.84 -1.85
C MET A 932 -17.58 117.14 -0.90
N VAL A 933 -16.29 117.18 -1.20
CA VAL A 933 -15.24 116.82 -0.25
C VAL A 933 -14.97 118.05 0.60
N VAL A 934 -15.19 117.93 1.90
CA VAL A 934 -14.83 118.93 2.91
C VAL A 934 -13.69 118.37 3.74
N ARG A 935 -12.75 119.23 4.15
CA ARG A 935 -11.60 118.93 5.01
C ARG A 935 -11.45 120.04 6.03
#